data_AF-A0A845KY05-F1
#
_entry.id   AF-A0A845KY05-F1
#
_cell.length_a   1.000
_cell.length_b   1.000
_cell.length_c   1.000
_cell.angle_alpha   90.00
_cell.angle_beta   90.00
_cell.angle_gamma   90.00
#
_symmetry.space_group_name_H-M   'P 1'
#
loop_
_entity.id
_entity.type
_entity.pdbx_description
1 polymer ?
#
loop_
_entity_poly.entity_id
_entity_poly.type
_entity_poly.pdbx_seq_one_letter_code
_entity_poly.pdbx_strand_id
1 'polypeptide(L)'
;MSIAEISKRLKSGESIICNPSSIDSLEFTGSSIVGTRSLYLTSQGRVFAHDTGGLFGDPKLITVQLQKGDLRTSFEEQVRVAYSKKNDYNLSFTIVFSLPDFLSLCSRSPGLFEIPAERTYIKLEQGFFPVNLKIAGHAIVLTSGVYKNKLDLTRATACQYEKPYIKLSGRFTWSDECKREKTIKKAELLVLDEHAARSVVEAWSRLPKLFDLVPIDAMLFPGEYTGRLDQAGTRRKPALLALSQDMAQIVDEERMRVLAEQLIDDEEPSIAYDSYTQSLYFFRDDDNCRISLNGLKMEEQVHLAERFAGQWVIFETGVFGSLADMACIDETLLFVHSPGECRFIDPDGMETVHRFSDQDAEFYFNSSGIPFIVYREQVLSLILREEDKQEEYQQFWKTGLPLQKLSRKSLCLAENSSQPFIFRFDADGCALMQDPQRHLDKFAYSSLKRIQYLELAQEEDDFCRIVLLIQGRGDVPLRAPMQTIKGLIQSQYQSLKKEATLALPDNSLFAQWTQNVNDYIMTQLFSQFFVIEAEIQTLQATEAEEKEKLAQQANYLYYAVQGLKKHLDMLSIYLPLMLKQEEQRLARKAKQNVKVEVFKSLQRGLSGITGQISRSLGDVERSLGPISYVIVPQPEIEEDNSDLARWGATLASVAINPAYAVNLVRMFFDEDARDNRERAKDELEKNRLKLYVEQAIHSYEYLMRAVLPYCISETSETVNKCYKSLGDSYAVLLKLKPAREMLFERFCELHLYKEMPVSPSHLLTRRAMLEKIRSSMERMNGFIRQCRWSE
;
A
#
# COMPACT_ATOMS: atom_id res chain seq x y z
N MET A 1 47.03 -33.22 -69.09
CA MET A 1 48.40 -33.47 -68.60
C MET A 1 48.31 -34.07 -67.22
N SER A 2 49.01 -35.18 -66.97
CA SER A 2 48.98 -35.87 -65.68
C SER A 2 49.86 -35.17 -64.64
N ILE A 3 49.59 -35.39 -63.35
CA ILE A 3 50.45 -34.91 -62.24
C ILE A 3 51.90 -35.34 -62.48
N ALA A 4 52.13 -36.57 -62.98
CA ALA A 4 53.46 -37.10 -63.27
C ALA A 4 54.24 -36.29 -64.32
N GLU A 5 53.55 -35.68 -65.30
CA GLU A 5 54.17 -34.84 -66.32
C GLU A 5 54.54 -33.46 -65.78
N ILE A 6 53.73 -32.91 -64.87
CA ILE A 6 54.02 -31.63 -64.22
C ILE A 6 55.13 -31.80 -63.19
N SER A 7 55.16 -32.91 -62.46
CA SER A 7 56.24 -33.23 -61.51
C SER A 7 57.62 -33.22 -62.16
N LYS A 8 57.75 -33.64 -63.43
CA LYS A 8 59.01 -33.56 -64.20
C LYS A 8 59.46 -32.12 -64.52
N ARG A 9 58.57 -31.14 -64.41
CA ARG A 9 58.79 -29.71 -64.72
C ARG A 9 58.97 -28.84 -63.48
N LEU A 10 58.93 -29.44 -62.29
CA LEU A 10 59.18 -28.77 -61.02
C LEU A 10 60.68 -28.49 -60.85
N LYS A 11 61.02 -27.35 -60.27
CA LYS A 11 62.39 -27.03 -59.86
C LYS A 11 62.77 -27.84 -58.62
N SER A 12 64.07 -27.91 -58.33
CA SER A 12 64.55 -28.51 -57.07
C SER A 12 63.91 -27.82 -55.87
N GLY A 13 63.33 -28.61 -54.96
CA GLY A 13 62.60 -28.12 -53.78
C GLY A 13 61.20 -27.56 -54.05
N GLU A 14 60.71 -27.63 -55.30
CA GLU A 14 59.36 -27.20 -55.67
C GLU A 14 58.38 -28.39 -55.56
N SER A 15 57.24 -28.19 -54.92
CA SER A 15 56.18 -29.21 -54.80
C SER A 15 54.83 -28.64 -55.25
N ILE A 16 53.95 -29.49 -55.77
CA ILE A 16 52.57 -29.08 -56.04
C ILE A 16 51.84 -28.95 -54.70
N ILE A 17 51.29 -27.76 -54.44
CA ILE A 17 50.56 -27.43 -53.20
C ILE A 17 49.05 -27.41 -53.42
N CYS A 18 48.59 -27.21 -54.64
CA CYS A 18 47.19 -27.26 -55.01
C CYS A 18 47.02 -27.96 -56.36
N ASN A 19 46.09 -28.92 -56.41
CA ASN A 19 45.54 -29.52 -57.61
C ASN A 19 44.02 -29.58 -57.40
N PRO A 20 43.30 -28.47 -57.61
CA PRO A 20 41.93 -28.36 -57.17
C PRO A 20 41.02 -29.18 -58.07
N SER A 21 40.24 -30.08 -57.45
CA SER A 21 39.03 -30.66 -58.03
C SER A 21 37.89 -29.63 -58.15
N SER A 22 37.98 -28.50 -57.44
CA SER A 22 37.00 -27.41 -57.36
C SER A 22 37.60 -26.07 -57.81
N ILE A 23 37.79 -25.91 -59.12
CA ILE A 23 38.08 -24.62 -59.74
C ILE A 23 36.74 -23.95 -60.04
N ASP A 24 36.50 -22.78 -59.46
CA ASP A 24 35.26 -22.02 -59.65
C ASP A 24 35.28 -21.30 -61.00
N SER A 25 36.44 -20.75 -61.38
CA SER A 25 36.69 -20.19 -62.71
C SER A 25 38.16 -20.34 -63.11
N LEU A 26 38.42 -20.61 -64.40
CA LEU A 26 39.74 -20.61 -65.00
C LEU A 26 39.64 -20.18 -66.47
N GLU A 27 40.26 -19.04 -66.76
CA GLU A 27 40.27 -18.40 -68.07
C GLU A 27 41.69 -18.00 -68.45
N PHE A 28 42.03 -18.18 -69.72
CA PHE A 28 43.26 -17.66 -70.31
C PHE A 28 43.14 -17.57 -71.82
N THR A 29 43.98 -16.73 -72.43
CA THR A 29 43.98 -16.45 -73.87
C THR A 29 44.25 -17.72 -74.67
N GLY A 30 43.30 -18.07 -75.53
CA GLY A 30 43.36 -19.27 -76.37
C GLY A 30 42.99 -20.56 -75.63
N SER A 31 42.24 -20.50 -74.53
CA SER A 31 41.56 -21.68 -73.98
C SER A 31 40.45 -22.15 -74.93
N SER A 32 40.35 -23.46 -75.12
CA SER A 32 39.30 -24.11 -75.91
C SER A 32 37.93 -24.05 -75.22
N ILE A 33 36.86 -24.12 -76.01
CA ILE A 33 35.48 -24.06 -75.49
C ILE A 33 35.08 -25.38 -74.79
N VAL A 34 35.61 -26.53 -75.25
CA VAL A 34 35.15 -27.88 -74.85
C VAL A 34 36.26 -28.72 -74.17
N GLY A 35 37.50 -28.23 -74.13
CA GLY A 35 38.61 -28.96 -73.50
C GLY A 35 38.55 -28.93 -71.97
N THR A 36 39.08 -29.99 -71.36
CA THR A 36 39.21 -30.09 -69.91
C THR A 36 40.36 -29.21 -69.46
N ARG A 37 40.07 -28.27 -68.55
CA ARG A 37 41.05 -27.36 -67.98
C ARG A 37 41.49 -27.85 -66.60
N SER A 38 42.77 -27.71 -66.30
CA SER A 38 43.35 -28.09 -65.00
C SER A 38 44.35 -27.03 -64.57
N LEU A 39 44.40 -26.77 -63.27
CA LEU A 39 45.30 -25.78 -62.66
C LEU A 39 46.17 -26.46 -61.61
N TYR A 40 47.46 -26.17 -61.60
CA TYR A 40 48.37 -26.63 -60.55
C TYR A 40 49.14 -25.44 -60.00
N LEU A 41 49.08 -25.28 -58.68
CA LEU A 41 49.86 -24.27 -57.96
C LEU A 41 51.00 -24.96 -57.21
N THR A 42 52.20 -24.39 -57.27
CA THR A 42 53.38 -24.91 -56.56
C THR A 42 53.77 -24.11 -55.33
N SER A 43 54.58 -24.72 -54.45
CA SER A 43 55.12 -24.09 -53.23
C SER A 43 55.99 -22.87 -53.51
N GLN A 44 56.49 -22.72 -54.73
CA GLN A 44 57.30 -21.59 -55.18
C GLN A 44 56.50 -20.57 -55.99
N GLY A 45 55.17 -20.66 -55.98
CA GLY A 45 54.30 -19.69 -56.66
C GLY A 45 54.26 -19.85 -58.18
N ARG A 46 54.60 -21.02 -58.74
CA ARG A 46 54.34 -21.28 -60.17
C ARG A 46 52.94 -21.84 -60.36
N VAL A 47 52.27 -21.31 -61.38
CA VAL A 47 50.97 -21.78 -61.83
C VAL A 47 51.13 -22.47 -63.16
N PHE A 48 50.67 -23.72 -63.25
CA PHE A 48 50.51 -24.44 -64.51
C PHE A 48 49.02 -24.51 -64.84
N ALA A 49 48.60 -23.80 -65.89
CA ALA A 49 47.26 -23.92 -66.44
C ALA A 49 47.32 -24.77 -67.70
N HIS A 50 46.61 -25.89 -67.71
CA HIS A 50 46.58 -26.85 -68.81
C HIS A 50 45.19 -26.95 -69.38
N ASP A 51 45.06 -26.89 -70.70
CA ASP A 51 43.83 -27.18 -71.43
C ASP A 51 44.11 -28.30 -72.43
N THR A 52 43.24 -29.31 -72.47
CA THR A 52 43.37 -30.43 -73.41
C THR A 52 43.04 -30.04 -74.86
N GLY A 53 42.49 -28.84 -75.11
CA GLY A 53 42.12 -28.36 -76.43
C GLY A 53 40.76 -28.90 -76.93
N GLY A 54 40.34 -30.07 -76.45
CA GLY A 54 39.05 -30.66 -76.79
C GLY A 54 38.90 -31.00 -78.28
N LEU A 55 37.67 -31.01 -78.79
CA LEU A 55 37.35 -31.43 -80.16
C LEU A 55 37.75 -30.40 -81.24
N PHE A 56 38.10 -29.16 -80.85
CA PHE A 56 38.33 -28.04 -81.77
C PHE A 56 39.49 -27.11 -81.36
N GLY A 57 40.41 -27.58 -80.51
CA GLY A 57 41.55 -26.78 -80.06
C GLY A 57 42.78 -27.64 -79.81
N ASP A 58 43.96 -27.03 -79.90
CA ASP A 58 45.22 -27.69 -79.58
C ASP A 58 45.45 -27.71 -78.06
N PRO A 59 46.04 -28.78 -77.51
CA PRO A 59 46.45 -28.81 -76.11
C PRO A 59 47.40 -27.66 -75.79
N LYS A 60 47.11 -26.91 -74.73
CA LYS A 60 47.90 -25.74 -74.34
C LYS A 60 48.30 -25.83 -72.87
N LEU A 61 49.59 -25.61 -72.62
CA LEU A 61 50.13 -25.47 -71.26
C LEU A 61 50.72 -24.07 -71.10
N ILE A 62 50.20 -23.34 -70.13
CA ILE A 62 50.73 -22.04 -69.72
C ILE A 62 51.40 -22.19 -68.37
N THR A 63 52.56 -21.56 -68.22
CA THR A 63 53.28 -21.48 -66.95
C THR A 63 53.44 -20.01 -66.59
N VAL A 64 52.93 -19.60 -65.43
CA VAL A 64 53.08 -18.25 -64.89
C VAL A 64 53.81 -18.33 -63.56
N GLN A 65 54.81 -17.46 -63.36
CA GLN A 65 55.44 -17.26 -62.07
C GLN A 65 54.71 -16.13 -61.35
N LEU A 66 54.11 -16.45 -60.21
CA LEU A 66 53.49 -15.47 -59.33
C LEU A 66 54.56 -14.80 -58.45
N GLN A 67 54.34 -13.53 -58.17
CA GLN A 67 55.06 -12.75 -57.16
C GLN A 67 54.36 -12.79 -55.80
N LYS A 68 55.06 -12.28 -54.79
CA LYS A 68 54.53 -12.14 -53.42
C LYS A 68 53.26 -11.28 -53.45
N GLY A 69 52.16 -11.79 -52.90
CA GLY A 69 50.87 -11.09 -52.86
C GLY A 69 50.11 -11.07 -54.19
N ASP A 70 50.43 -11.94 -55.15
CA ASP A 70 49.69 -11.99 -56.42
C ASP A 70 48.30 -12.64 -56.28
N LEU A 71 48.13 -13.52 -55.29
CA LEU A 71 46.87 -14.22 -55.07
C LEU A 71 46.01 -13.46 -54.06
N ARG A 72 44.97 -12.78 -54.55
CA ARG A 72 44.01 -12.07 -53.70
C ARG A 72 43.13 -13.05 -52.96
N THR A 73 43.01 -12.88 -51.65
CA THR A 73 42.14 -13.71 -50.82
C THR A 73 40.93 -12.93 -50.37
N SER A 74 39.75 -13.56 -50.39
CA SER A 74 38.54 -13.04 -49.77
C SER A 74 37.92 -14.09 -48.85
N PHE A 75 37.64 -13.67 -47.63
CA PHE A 75 37.07 -14.50 -46.57
C PHE A 75 35.55 -14.32 -46.53
N GLU A 76 34.81 -15.35 -46.93
CA GLU A 76 33.35 -15.46 -46.87
C GLU A 76 32.98 -16.75 -46.11
N GLU A 77 31.96 -17.52 -46.52
CA GLU A 77 31.71 -18.87 -45.98
C GLU A 77 32.86 -19.85 -46.28
N GLN A 78 33.55 -19.62 -47.40
CA GLN A 78 34.76 -20.33 -47.81
C GLN A 78 35.85 -19.30 -48.17
N VAL A 79 37.11 -19.73 -48.21
CA VAL A 79 38.22 -18.84 -48.60
C VAL A 79 38.35 -18.86 -50.11
N ARG A 80 38.02 -17.75 -50.76
CA ARG A 80 38.25 -17.61 -52.20
C ARG A 80 39.63 -17.03 -52.45
N VAL A 81 40.37 -17.67 -53.35
CA VAL A 81 41.69 -17.24 -53.82
C VAL A 81 41.57 -16.92 -55.29
N ALA A 82 41.72 -15.65 -55.63
CA ALA A 82 41.61 -15.15 -56.98
C ALA A 82 42.94 -14.63 -57.51
N TYR A 83 43.24 -14.93 -58.76
CA TYR A 83 44.31 -14.31 -59.52
C TYR A 83 43.69 -13.61 -60.73
N SER A 84 43.99 -12.33 -60.88
CA SER A 84 43.55 -11.53 -62.04
C SER A 84 44.56 -10.41 -62.30
N LYS A 85 45.70 -10.79 -62.89
CA LYS A 85 46.70 -9.84 -63.41
C LYS A 85 46.85 -10.05 -64.91
N LYS A 86 46.85 -8.94 -65.66
CA LYS A 86 47.19 -8.97 -67.09
C LYS A 86 48.62 -9.48 -67.25
N ASN A 87 48.74 -10.62 -67.88
CA ASN A 87 49.99 -11.25 -68.31
C ASN A 87 49.88 -11.57 -69.79
N ASP A 88 50.94 -12.07 -70.41
CA ASP A 88 50.98 -12.42 -71.85
C ASP A 88 49.88 -13.41 -72.26
N TYR A 89 49.25 -14.08 -71.30
CA TYR A 89 48.19 -15.05 -71.51
C TYR A 89 46.83 -14.61 -70.93
N ASN A 90 46.69 -13.41 -70.35
CA ASN A 90 45.49 -12.97 -69.60
C ASN A 90 44.93 -14.06 -68.65
N LEU A 91 45.80 -14.80 -67.97
CA LEU A 91 45.38 -15.84 -67.03
C LEU A 91 44.60 -15.23 -65.85
N SER A 92 43.39 -15.73 -65.60
CA SER A 92 42.62 -15.47 -64.39
C SER A 92 41.98 -16.74 -63.86
N PHE A 93 41.95 -16.89 -62.55
CA PHE A 93 41.29 -18.02 -61.91
C PHE A 93 40.77 -17.68 -60.52
N THR A 94 39.78 -18.44 -60.08
CA THR A 94 39.27 -18.43 -58.71
C THR A 94 39.21 -19.86 -58.20
N ILE A 95 39.81 -20.09 -57.03
CA ILE A 95 39.79 -21.37 -56.32
C ILE A 95 39.13 -21.13 -54.97
N VAL A 96 38.31 -22.06 -54.54
CA VAL A 96 37.64 -21.99 -53.24
C VAL A 96 38.20 -23.08 -52.33
N PHE A 97 38.54 -22.70 -51.10
CA PHE A 97 39.10 -23.59 -50.10
C PHE A 97 38.25 -23.57 -48.83
N SER A 98 38.20 -24.71 -48.14
CA SER A 98 37.87 -24.70 -46.72
C SER A 98 38.95 -23.91 -45.96
N LEU A 99 38.60 -23.28 -44.84
CA LEU A 99 39.59 -22.57 -44.02
C LEU A 99 40.78 -23.46 -43.60
N PRO A 100 40.60 -24.72 -43.12
CA PRO A 100 41.71 -25.61 -42.83
C PRO A 100 42.65 -25.86 -44.03
N ASP A 101 42.09 -26.08 -45.22
CA ASP A 101 42.87 -26.32 -46.43
C ASP A 101 43.66 -25.08 -46.83
N PHE A 102 43.04 -23.89 -46.74
CA PHE A 102 43.70 -22.62 -47.01
C PHE A 102 44.86 -22.34 -46.04
N LEU A 103 44.69 -22.62 -44.75
CA LEU A 103 45.76 -22.43 -43.75
C LEU A 103 46.94 -23.40 -44.00
N SER A 104 46.63 -24.65 -44.36
CA SER A 104 47.65 -25.62 -44.80
C SER A 104 48.41 -25.10 -46.03
N LEU A 105 47.70 -24.55 -47.01
CA LEU A 105 48.28 -23.96 -48.22
C LEU A 105 49.21 -22.78 -47.92
N CYS A 106 48.77 -21.86 -47.04
CA CYS A 106 49.57 -20.71 -46.60
C CYS A 106 50.88 -21.14 -45.93
N SER A 107 50.86 -22.21 -45.14
CA SER A 107 52.05 -22.73 -44.48
C SER A 107 53.11 -23.26 -45.47
N ARG A 108 52.66 -23.81 -46.60
CA ARG A 108 53.51 -24.38 -47.66
C ARG A 108 54.01 -23.37 -48.68
N SER A 109 53.45 -22.16 -48.70
CA SER A 109 53.78 -21.11 -49.67
C SER A 109 53.70 -19.70 -49.06
N PRO A 110 54.57 -19.40 -48.08
CA PRO A 110 54.52 -18.13 -47.36
C PRO A 110 54.74 -16.93 -48.30
N GLY A 111 53.85 -15.93 -48.18
CA GLY A 111 53.91 -14.68 -48.94
C GLY A 111 53.23 -14.70 -50.31
N LEU A 112 52.75 -15.86 -50.79
CA LEU A 112 52.10 -15.94 -52.09
C LEU A 112 50.71 -15.25 -52.11
N PHE A 113 50.01 -15.28 -50.97
CA PHE A 113 48.68 -14.75 -50.80
C PHE A 113 48.69 -13.30 -50.30
N GLU A 114 47.92 -12.44 -50.96
CA GLU A 114 47.51 -11.13 -50.46
C GLU A 114 46.31 -11.33 -49.54
N ILE A 115 46.58 -11.25 -48.24
CA ILE A 115 45.59 -11.36 -47.18
C ILE A 115 45.18 -9.95 -46.77
N PRO A 116 43.89 -9.58 -46.89
CA PRO A 116 43.43 -8.29 -46.42
C PRO A 116 43.69 -8.16 -44.91
N ALA A 117 44.41 -7.12 -44.50
CA ALA A 117 44.75 -6.89 -43.08
C ALA A 117 43.50 -6.76 -42.19
N GLU A 118 42.39 -6.30 -42.76
CA GLU A 118 41.15 -6.05 -42.04
C GLU A 118 40.21 -7.25 -42.02
N ARG A 119 40.30 -8.24 -42.93
CA ARG A 119 39.35 -9.37 -42.98
C ARG A 119 39.93 -10.63 -42.37
N THR A 120 39.21 -11.24 -41.45
CA THR A 120 39.60 -12.47 -40.78
C THR A 120 38.41 -13.34 -40.38
N TYR A 121 38.68 -14.48 -39.74
CA TYR A 121 37.69 -15.30 -39.05
C TYR A 121 37.80 -15.14 -37.54
N ILE A 122 36.65 -15.09 -36.89
CA ILE A 122 36.53 -15.44 -35.47
C ILE A 122 35.86 -16.80 -35.36
N LYS A 123 36.46 -17.68 -34.57
CA LYS A 123 35.84 -18.93 -34.16
C LYS A 123 35.23 -18.74 -32.78
N LEU A 124 33.93 -18.95 -32.70
CA LEU A 124 33.15 -18.95 -31.46
C LEU A 124 32.56 -20.35 -31.31
N GLU A 125 32.87 -21.01 -30.21
CA GLU A 125 32.42 -22.39 -29.94
C GLU A 125 32.75 -23.34 -31.12
N GLN A 126 31.74 -23.75 -31.89
CA GLN A 126 31.87 -24.66 -33.04
C GLN A 126 31.80 -23.96 -34.41
N GLY A 127 31.53 -22.65 -34.48
CA GLY A 127 31.33 -21.91 -35.73
C GLY A 127 32.48 -20.95 -36.07
N PHE A 128 32.74 -20.76 -37.38
CA PHE A 128 33.65 -19.74 -37.90
C PHE A 128 32.84 -18.65 -38.59
N PHE A 129 33.14 -17.38 -38.26
CA PHE A 129 32.43 -16.23 -38.80
C PHE A 129 33.43 -15.27 -39.47
N PRO A 130 33.23 -14.90 -40.75
CA PRO A 130 34.04 -13.89 -41.39
C PRO A 130 33.70 -12.52 -40.79
N VAL A 131 34.73 -11.76 -40.40
CA VAL A 131 34.60 -10.46 -39.74
C VAL A 131 35.70 -9.53 -40.24
N ASN A 132 35.41 -8.22 -40.31
CA ASN A 132 36.47 -7.24 -40.31
C ASN A 132 36.93 -6.97 -38.88
N LEU A 133 38.23 -7.08 -38.64
CA LEU A 133 38.87 -6.89 -37.35
C LEU A 133 39.55 -5.53 -37.30
N LYS A 134 39.25 -4.78 -36.24
CA LYS A 134 39.95 -3.54 -35.89
C LYS A 134 40.30 -3.57 -34.41
N ILE A 135 41.59 -3.45 -34.11
CA ILE A 135 42.07 -3.31 -32.74
C ILE A 135 41.97 -1.83 -32.35
N ALA A 136 41.24 -1.52 -31.29
CA ALA A 136 40.98 -0.16 -30.84
C ALA A 136 41.21 -0.05 -29.33
N GLY A 137 42.42 0.36 -28.93
CA GLY A 137 42.78 0.56 -27.53
C GLY A 137 42.61 -0.72 -26.70
N HIS A 138 41.66 -0.70 -25.76
CA HIS A 138 41.36 -1.81 -24.86
C HIS A 138 40.43 -2.88 -25.45
N ALA A 139 40.08 -2.81 -26.73
CA ALA A 139 39.13 -3.77 -27.31
C ALA A 139 39.43 -4.17 -28.75
N ILE A 140 38.94 -5.36 -29.11
CA ILE A 140 38.91 -5.84 -30.49
C ILE A 140 37.50 -5.64 -31.02
N VAL A 141 37.37 -4.77 -32.02
CA VAL A 141 36.12 -4.49 -32.70
C VAL A 141 36.01 -5.39 -33.92
N LEU A 142 34.92 -6.14 -34.00
CA LEU A 142 34.64 -7.12 -35.03
C LEU A 142 33.37 -6.68 -35.76
N THR A 143 33.45 -6.51 -37.07
CA THR A 143 32.31 -6.10 -37.89
C THR A 143 31.97 -7.16 -38.94
N SER A 144 30.70 -7.54 -39.05
CA SER A 144 30.22 -8.40 -40.13
C SER A 144 28.95 -7.79 -40.70
N GLY A 145 28.99 -7.28 -41.93
CA GLY A 145 27.89 -6.51 -42.50
C GLY A 145 27.50 -5.29 -41.63
N VAL A 146 26.27 -5.27 -41.11
CA VAL A 146 25.74 -4.24 -40.21
C VAL A 146 26.04 -4.49 -38.74
N TYR A 147 26.56 -5.67 -38.39
CA TYR A 147 26.78 -6.08 -37.01
C TYR A 147 28.16 -5.66 -36.53
N LYS A 148 28.22 -5.11 -35.31
CA LYS A 148 29.46 -4.66 -34.68
C LYS A 148 29.55 -5.23 -33.27
N ASN A 149 30.46 -6.18 -33.07
CA ASN A 149 30.77 -6.79 -31.79
C ASN A 149 32.07 -6.20 -31.22
N LYS A 150 32.16 -6.06 -29.90
CA LYS A 150 33.35 -5.55 -29.19
C LYS A 150 33.80 -6.60 -28.17
N LEU A 151 34.99 -7.16 -28.36
CA LEU A 151 35.66 -7.99 -27.35
C LEU A 151 36.52 -7.08 -26.48
N ASP A 152 36.02 -6.73 -25.30
CA ASP A 152 36.78 -5.92 -24.36
C ASP A 152 37.89 -6.74 -23.71
N LEU A 153 39.14 -6.33 -23.89
CA LEU A 153 40.31 -7.06 -23.42
C LEU A 153 40.44 -6.99 -21.89
N THR A 154 39.84 -6.00 -21.23
CA THR A 154 39.79 -5.95 -19.75
C THR A 154 38.96 -7.09 -19.17
N ARG A 155 38.02 -7.65 -19.95
CA ARG A 155 37.20 -8.82 -19.61
C ARG A 155 37.81 -10.16 -20.07
N ALA A 156 39.06 -10.16 -20.53
CA ALA A 156 39.78 -11.39 -20.85
C ALA A 156 40.57 -11.89 -19.64
N THR A 157 40.32 -13.13 -19.21
CA THR A 157 41.10 -13.83 -18.18
C THR A 157 42.41 -14.40 -18.74
N ALA A 158 42.44 -14.73 -20.02
CA ALA A 158 43.65 -15.15 -20.72
C ALA A 158 43.64 -14.68 -22.18
N CYS A 159 44.80 -14.23 -22.66
CA CYS A 159 45.06 -13.93 -24.07
C CYS A 159 46.39 -14.57 -24.48
N GLN A 160 46.34 -15.51 -25.42
CA GLN A 160 47.53 -16.23 -25.90
C GLN A 160 47.57 -16.24 -27.42
N TYR A 161 48.78 -16.11 -27.99
CA TYR A 161 48.99 -16.29 -29.41
C TYR A 161 49.52 -17.70 -29.70
N GLU A 162 48.68 -18.52 -30.32
CA GLU A 162 49.02 -19.83 -30.84
C GLU A 162 48.88 -19.79 -32.36
N LYS A 163 49.98 -19.50 -33.07
CA LYS A 163 49.98 -19.29 -34.52
C LYS A 163 49.12 -20.33 -35.27
N PRO A 164 48.14 -19.91 -36.09
CA PRO A 164 47.83 -18.53 -36.52
C PRO A 164 46.73 -17.82 -35.70
N TYR A 165 46.38 -18.27 -34.51
CA TYR A 165 45.25 -17.77 -33.73
C TYR A 165 45.65 -16.95 -32.50
N ILE A 166 44.88 -15.91 -32.20
CA ILE A 166 44.80 -15.33 -30.86
C ILE A 166 43.65 -16.02 -30.13
N LYS A 167 43.95 -16.73 -29.05
CA LYS A 167 42.96 -17.36 -28.18
C LYS A 167 42.67 -16.46 -27.00
N LEU A 168 41.42 -16.06 -26.88
CA LEU A 168 40.88 -15.31 -25.76
C LEU A 168 39.98 -16.21 -24.91
N SER A 169 40.22 -16.20 -23.60
CA SER A 169 39.28 -16.72 -22.61
C SER A 169 38.84 -15.57 -21.71
N GLY A 170 37.57 -15.52 -21.34
CA GLY A 170 37.01 -14.40 -20.57
C GLY A 170 35.48 -14.45 -20.53
N ARG A 171 34.85 -13.28 -20.37
CA ARG A 171 33.41 -13.11 -20.57
C ARG A 171 33.16 -11.95 -21.50
N PHE A 172 32.70 -12.25 -22.71
CA PHE A 172 32.42 -11.23 -23.72
C PHE A 172 30.97 -11.29 -24.16
N THR A 173 30.41 -10.14 -24.53
CA THR A 173 29.08 -10.06 -25.12
C THR A 173 29.21 -10.19 -26.63
N TRP A 174 28.40 -11.07 -27.23
CA TRP A 174 28.33 -11.28 -28.66
C TRP A 174 26.89 -11.21 -29.14
N SER A 175 26.61 -10.32 -30.09
CA SER A 175 25.33 -10.19 -30.79
C SER A 175 25.40 -10.95 -32.11
N ASP A 176 24.45 -11.88 -32.31
CA ASP A 176 24.27 -12.60 -33.57
C ASP A 176 23.33 -11.87 -34.56
N GLU A 177 23.13 -12.44 -35.75
CA GLU A 177 22.26 -11.87 -36.80
C GLU A 177 20.80 -11.71 -36.37
N CYS A 178 20.37 -12.44 -35.33
CA CYS A 178 19.04 -12.35 -34.74
C CYS A 178 18.95 -11.30 -33.61
N LYS A 179 19.99 -10.48 -33.42
CA LYS A 179 20.14 -9.51 -32.30
C LYS A 179 20.04 -10.16 -30.92
N ARG A 180 20.33 -11.47 -30.80
CA ARG A 180 20.39 -12.12 -29.49
C ARG A 180 21.78 -11.92 -28.91
N GLU A 181 21.87 -11.21 -27.80
CA GLU A 181 23.12 -11.09 -27.05
C GLU A 181 23.38 -12.38 -26.25
N LYS A 182 24.56 -12.96 -26.49
CA LYS A 182 25.04 -14.15 -25.79
C LYS A 182 26.37 -13.86 -25.14
N THR A 183 26.56 -14.41 -23.95
CA THR A 183 27.85 -14.37 -23.25
C THR A 183 28.74 -15.50 -23.77
N ILE A 184 29.84 -15.15 -24.42
CA ILE A 184 30.83 -16.11 -24.91
C ILE A 184 32.02 -16.19 -23.95
N LYS A 185 32.49 -17.42 -23.70
CA LYS A 185 33.62 -17.67 -22.78
C LYS A 185 34.98 -17.81 -23.47
N LYS A 186 34.96 -18.15 -24.76
CA LYS A 186 36.15 -18.41 -25.57
C LYS A 186 35.96 -17.83 -26.97
N ALA A 187 37.00 -17.19 -27.48
CA ALA A 187 37.08 -16.73 -28.86
C ALA A 187 38.47 -17.04 -29.43
N GLU A 188 38.53 -17.63 -30.62
CA GLU A 188 39.80 -17.81 -31.34
C GLU A 188 39.77 -16.94 -32.59
N LEU A 189 40.60 -15.89 -32.62
CA LEU A 189 40.68 -14.97 -33.75
C LEU A 189 41.84 -15.41 -34.65
N LEU A 190 41.57 -15.62 -35.93
CA LEU A 190 42.63 -15.86 -36.90
C LEU A 190 43.40 -14.54 -37.10
N VAL A 191 44.71 -14.53 -36.88
CA VAL A 191 45.56 -13.36 -37.13
C VAL A 191 46.85 -13.83 -37.78
N LEU A 192 46.91 -13.66 -39.10
CA LEU A 192 48.03 -14.12 -39.93
C LEU A 192 49.25 -13.19 -39.81
N ASP A 193 49.05 -11.94 -39.41
CA ASP A 193 50.13 -11.03 -39.03
C ASP A 193 50.59 -11.31 -37.58
N GLU A 194 51.72 -12.00 -37.47
CA GLU A 194 52.34 -12.36 -36.20
C GLU A 194 52.75 -11.15 -35.35
N HIS A 195 53.15 -10.04 -35.97
CA HIS A 195 53.52 -8.83 -35.25
C HIS A 195 52.27 -8.17 -34.64
N ALA A 196 51.20 -8.04 -35.43
CA ALA A 196 49.92 -7.55 -34.94
C ALA A 196 49.37 -8.42 -33.80
N ALA A 197 49.45 -9.75 -33.94
CA ALA A 197 48.98 -10.67 -32.91
C ALA A 197 49.76 -10.56 -31.59
N ARG A 198 51.10 -10.48 -31.66
CA ARG A 198 51.94 -10.26 -30.47
C ARG A 198 51.67 -8.92 -29.81
N SER A 199 51.42 -7.87 -30.61
CA SER A 199 51.08 -6.54 -30.09
C SER A 199 49.78 -6.56 -29.28
N VAL A 200 48.77 -7.35 -29.68
CA VAL A 200 47.53 -7.53 -28.92
C VAL A 200 47.78 -8.23 -27.59
N VAL A 201 48.55 -9.32 -27.59
CA VAL A 201 48.89 -10.07 -26.36
C VAL A 201 49.67 -9.17 -25.39
N GLU A 202 50.63 -8.41 -25.91
CA GLU A 202 51.41 -7.46 -25.10
C GLU A 202 50.54 -6.34 -24.55
N ALA A 203 49.65 -5.76 -25.36
CA ALA A 203 48.69 -4.76 -24.91
C ALA A 203 47.81 -5.30 -23.79
N TRP A 204 47.22 -6.50 -23.96
CA TRP A 204 46.41 -7.15 -22.92
C TRP A 204 47.18 -7.35 -21.61
N SER A 205 48.46 -7.76 -21.67
CA SER A 205 49.26 -8.00 -20.47
C SER A 205 49.47 -6.75 -19.59
N ARG A 206 49.32 -5.55 -20.17
CA ARG A 206 49.49 -4.25 -19.50
C ARG A 206 48.17 -3.61 -19.07
N LEU A 207 47.03 -4.14 -19.53
CA LEU A 207 45.72 -3.61 -19.18
C LEU A 207 45.29 -4.08 -17.78
N PRO A 208 44.57 -3.24 -17.03
CA PRO A 208 43.88 -3.69 -15.83
C PRO A 208 42.83 -4.74 -16.21
N LYS A 209 42.71 -5.81 -15.42
CA LYS A 209 41.79 -6.91 -15.69
C LYS A 209 40.62 -6.86 -14.72
N LEU A 210 39.41 -7.04 -15.23
CA LEU A 210 38.20 -7.01 -14.41
C LEU A 210 38.23 -8.13 -13.37
N PHE A 211 38.71 -9.31 -13.77
CA PHE A 211 38.78 -10.50 -12.92
C PHE A 211 39.95 -10.49 -11.93
N ASP A 212 40.76 -9.42 -11.90
CA ASP A 212 41.65 -9.15 -10.77
C ASP A 212 40.87 -8.47 -9.62
N LEU A 213 39.67 -7.93 -9.90
CA LEU A 213 38.79 -7.27 -8.92
C LEU A 213 37.61 -8.15 -8.48
N VAL A 214 37.14 -9.04 -9.37
CA VAL A 214 35.95 -9.87 -9.15
C VAL A 214 36.22 -11.36 -9.39
N PRO A 215 35.46 -12.28 -8.76
CA PRO A 215 35.59 -13.70 -8.99
C PRO A 215 35.43 -14.07 -10.48
N ILE A 216 36.28 -15.00 -10.96
CA ILE A 216 36.30 -15.45 -12.35
C ILE A 216 34.96 -16.08 -12.78
N ASP A 217 34.26 -16.68 -11.84
CA ASP A 217 32.96 -17.34 -12.01
C ASP A 217 31.76 -16.38 -11.87
N ALA A 218 31.98 -15.10 -11.52
CA ALA A 218 30.91 -14.13 -11.30
C ALA A 218 30.09 -13.86 -12.57
N MET A 219 28.76 -13.93 -12.46
CA MET A 219 27.80 -13.38 -13.43
C MET A 219 27.92 -11.86 -13.49
N LEU A 220 27.86 -11.28 -14.69
CA LEU A 220 28.12 -9.86 -14.90
C LEU A 220 26.85 -9.20 -15.44
N PHE A 221 26.29 -8.26 -14.69
CA PHE A 221 25.06 -7.55 -15.03
C PHE A 221 25.33 -6.04 -15.11
N PRO A 222 25.17 -5.41 -16.28
CA PRO A 222 25.31 -3.96 -16.39
C PRO A 222 24.13 -3.25 -15.73
N GLY A 223 24.39 -2.11 -15.11
CA GLY A 223 23.37 -1.32 -14.45
C GLY A 223 23.80 0.10 -14.10
N GLU A 224 22.96 0.79 -13.34
CA GLU A 224 23.22 2.10 -12.79
C GLU A 224 23.33 2.04 -11.28
N TYR A 225 24.50 2.39 -10.74
CA TYR A 225 24.75 2.49 -9.31
C TYR A 225 24.21 3.80 -8.73
N THR A 226 23.56 3.70 -7.57
CA THR A 226 23.14 4.81 -6.70
C THR A 226 23.65 4.55 -5.28
N GLY A 227 24.31 5.53 -4.66
CA GLY A 227 24.86 5.43 -3.30
C GLY A 227 26.00 6.43 -3.08
N ARG A 228 26.52 6.49 -1.84
CA ARG A 228 27.66 7.35 -1.50
C ARG A 228 28.97 6.83 -2.12
N LEU A 229 29.60 7.66 -2.94
CA LEU A 229 30.95 7.45 -3.48
C LEU A 229 31.83 8.64 -3.17
N ASP A 230 32.91 8.43 -2.42
CA ASP A 230 34.05 9.34 -2.21
C ASP A 230 33.70 10.84 -2.29
N GLN A 231 33.00 11.40 -1.30
CA GLN A 231 32.72 12.84 -1.09
C GLN A 231 32.19 13.69 -2.28
N ALA A 232 31.99 13.11 -3.46
CA ALA A 232 31.73 13.82 -4.71
C ALA A 232 30.40 13.38 -5.31
N GLY A 233 29.32 13.85 -4.66
CA GLY A 233 27.98 13.97 -5.22
C GLY A 233 27.25 12.67 -5.56
N THR A 234 26.02 12.59 -5.08
CA THR A 234 24.97 11.67 -5.51
C THR A 234 24.68 11.84 -7.00
N ARG A 235 25.21 10.95 -7.83
CA ARG A 235 24.82 10.81 -9.24
C ARG A 235 24.79 9.34 -9.61
N ARG A 236 23.72 8.95 -10.32
CA ARG A 236 23.63 7.66 -11.00
C ARG A 236 24.84 7.49 -11.91
N LYS A 237 25.56 6.39 -11.75
CA LYS A 237 26.77 6.08 -12.54
C LYS A 237 26.62 4.71 -13.18
N PRO A 238 27.03 4.53 -14.45
CA PRO A 238 27.17 3.22 -15.04
C PRO A 238 28.06 2.34 -14.16
N ALA A 239 27.60 1.15 -13.84
CA ALA A 239 28.33 0.18 -13.02
C ALA A 239 28.01 -1.24 -13.48
N LEU A 240 28.79 -2.19 -12.98
CA LEU A 240 28.66 -3.61 -13.27
C LEU A 240 28.48 -4.37 -11.96
N LEU A 241 27.37 -5.11 -11.83
CA LEU A 241 27.20 -6.09 -10.76
C LEU A 241 27.93 -7.38 -11.17
N ALA A 242 28.89 -7.79 -10.37
CA ALA A 242 29.54 -9.10 -10.43
C ALA A 242 29.01 -9.98 -9.31
N LEU A 243 28.28 -11.03 -9.66
CA LEU A 243 27.60 -11.94 -8.73
C LEU A 243 28.19 -13.35 -8.81
N SER A 244 28.91 -13.80 -7.78
CA SER A 244 29.39 -15.19 -7.63
C SER A 244 28.46 -15.99 -6.71
N GLN A 245 28.87 -17.18 -6.25
CA GLN A 245 28.12 -17.98 -5.27
C GLN A 245 28.09 -17.35 -3.87
N ASP A 246 29.19 -16.73 -3.45
CA ASP A 246 29.34 -16.31 -2.05
C ASP A 246 29.46 -14.78 -1.92
N MET A 247 29.44 -14.05 -3.04
CA MET A 247 29.73 -12.62 -3.04
C MET A 247 29.01 -11.88 -4.17
N ALA A 248 28.57 -10.66 -3.85
CA ALA A 248 28.09 -9.68 -4.82
C ALA A 248 28.97 -8.43 -4.74
N GLN A 249 29.47 -7.97 -5.89
CA GLN A 249 30.31 -6.78 -6.00
C GLN A 249 29.77 -5.84 -7.06
N ILE A 250 29.77 -4.54 -6.78
CA ILE A 250 29.46 -3.50 -7.77
C ILE A 250 30.76 -2.85 -8.17
N VAL A 251 31.04 -2.78 -9.47
CA VAL A 251 32.31 -2.32 -10.03
C VAL A 251 32.09 -1.15 -10.99
N ASP A 252 32.94 -0.14 -10.86
CA ASP A 252 33.12 0.90 -11.88
C ASP A 252 34.12 0.39 -12.90
N GLU A 253 33.61 -0.09 -14.03
CA GLU A 253 34.43 -0.69 -15.09
C GLU A 253 35.30 0.34 -15.82
N GLU A 254 34.92 1.63 -15.83
CA GLU A 254 35.73 2.67 -16.46
C GLU A 254 36.97 2.98 -15.62
N ARG A 255 36.81 3.03 -14.29
CA ARG A 255 37.91 3.31 -13.35
C ARG A 255 38.59 2.05 -12.81
N MET A 256 38.07 0.87 -13.13
CA MET A 256 38.56 -0.44 -12.66
C MET A 256 38.69 -0.49 -11.13
N ARG A 257 37.60 -0.21 -10.42
CA ARG A 257 37.54 -0.26 -8.95
C ARG A 257 36.22 -0.84 -8.44
N VAL A 258 36.28 -1.53 -7.32
CA VAL A 258 35.09 -1.99 -6.59
C VAL A 258 34.47 -0.79 -5.87
N LEU A 259 33.18 -0.57 -6.10
CA LEU A 259 32.37 0.47 -5.46
C LEU A 259 31.69 -0.04 -4.19
N ALA A 260 31.22 -1.28 -4.22
CA ALA A 260 30.60 -1.96 -3.09
C ALA A 260 30.86 -3.47 -3.19
N GLU A 261 30.94 -4.13 -2.04
CA GLU A 261 31.10 -5.59 -1.95
C GLU A 261 30.32 -6.13 -0.76
N GLN A 262 29.67 -7.27 -0.91
CA GLN A 262 28.89 -7.87 0.16
C GLN A 262 29.00 -9.39 0.04
N LEU A 263 29.33 -10.03 1.15
CA LEU A 263 29.24 -11.49 1.27
C LEU A 263 27.77 -11.88 1.28
N ILE A 264 27.44 -12.93 0.55
CA ILE A 264 26.09 -13.47 0.50
C ILE A 264 25.97 -14.45 1.66
N ASP A 265 25.19 -14.05 2.66
CA ASP A 265 24.83 -14.89 3.79
C ASP A 265 23.34 -15.22 3.70
N ASP A 266 23.02 -16.51 3.71
CA ASP A 266 21.64 -17.00 3.64
C ASP A 266 20.91 -16.82 4.99
N GLU A 267 21.65 -16.71 6.11
CA GLU A 267 21.08 -16.54 7.46
C GLU A 267 20.75 -15.06 7.75
N GLU A 268 21.61 -14.13 7.35
CA GLU A 268 21.42 -12.67 7.49
C GLU A 268 21.57 -11.96 6.14
N PRO A 269 20.57 -12.05 5.24
CA PRO A 269 20.69 -11.44 3.93
C PRO A 269 20.71 -9.93 4.06
N SER A 270 21.82 -9.35 3.63
CA SER A 270 22.07 -7.92 3.51
C SER A 270 21.81 -7.41 2.09
N ILE A 271 21.25 -8.26 1.23
CA ILE A 271 20.97 -7.97 -0.17
C ILE A 271 19.50 -8.30 -0.44
N ALA A 272 18.83 -7.42 -1.18
CA ALA A 272 17.47 -7.65 -1.65
C ALA A 272 17.34 -7.34 -3.14
N TYR A 273 16.53 -8.12 -3.84
CA TYR A 273 16.18 -7.88 -5.24
C TYR A 273 14.73 -7.45 -5.35
N ASP A 274 14.50 -6.28 -5.94
CA ASP A 274 13.18 -5.82 -6.35
C ASP A 274 13.00 -6.13 -7.84
N SER A 275 12.12 -7.07 -8.15
CA SER A 275 11.83 -7.51 -9.51
C SER A 275 11.10 -6.46 -10.34
N TYR A 276 10.37 -5.54 -9.71
CA TYR A 276 9.62 -4.49 -10.39
C TYR A 276 10.57 -3.39 -10.89
N THR A 277 11.43 -2.88 -10.01
CA THR A 277 12.44 -1.88 -10.37
C THR A 277 13.71 -2.47 -10.96
N GLN A 278 13.79 -3.81 -11.08
CA GLN A 278 14.97 -4.57 -11.51
C GLN A 278 16.24 -4.13 -10.77
N SER A 279 16.11 -3.85 -9.47
CA SER A 279 17.16 -3.24 -8.68
C SER A 279 17.62 -4.18 -7.57
N LEU A 280 18.94 -4.28 -7.40
CA LEU A 280 19.55 -4.95 -6.26
C LEU A 280 19.93 -3.90 -5.22
N TYR A 281 19.48 -4.09 -3.98
CA TYR A 281 19.76 -3.24 -2.84
C TYR A 281 20.77 -3.92 -1.94
N PHE A 282 21.78 -3.18 -1.50
CA PHE A 282 22.80 -3.61 -0.54
C PHE A 282 22.59 -2.79 0.73
N PHE A 283 22.18 -3.46 1.80
CA PHE A 283 21.89 -2.87 3.09
C PHE A 283 23.10 -2.97 4.01
N ARG A 284 23.66 -1.82 4.38
CA ARG A 284 24.72 -1.66 5.38
C ARG A 284 24.18 -0.74 6.48
N ASP A 285 24.88 -0.59 7.60
CA ASP A 285 24.32 0.17 8.74
C ASP A 285 23.88 1.58 8.33
N ASP A 286 24.77 2.37 7.71
CA ASP A 286 24.46 3.75 7.28
C ASP A 286 24.70 4.03 5.79
N ASP A 287 25.48 3.19 5.09
CA ASP A 287 25.90 3.40 3.69
C ASP A 287 25.27 2.35 2.76
N ASN A 288 23.95 2.43 2.57
CA ASN A 288 23.27 1.55 1.62
C ASN A 288 23.65 1.91 0.19
N CYS A 289 23.48 0.97 -0.74
CA CYS A 289 23.56 1.28 -2.16
C CYS A 289 22.59 0.44 -2.98
N ARG A 290 22.30 0.92 -4.20
CA ARG A 290 21.41 0.27 -5.16
C ARG A 290 22.11 0.16 -6.50
N ILE A 291 21.93 -0.96 -7.19
CA ILE A 291 22.20 -1.05 -8.63
C ILE A 291 20.92 -1.40 -9.39
N SER A 292 20.50 -0.51 -10.29
CA SER A 292 19.37 -0.75 -11.19
C SER A 292 19.88 -1.43 -12.45
N LEU A 293 19.47 -2.68 -12.68
CA LEU A 293 20.02 -3.54 -13.71
C LEU A 293 19.31 -3.30 -15.06
N ASN A 294 20.09 -3.33 -16.14
CA ASN A 294 19.60 -3.03 -17.48
C ASN A 294 19.55 -4.29 -18.36
N GLY A 295 18.41 -4.54 -19.00
CA GLY A 295 18.29 -5.56 -20.05
C GLY A 295 18.32 -7.01 -19.56
N LEU A 296 17.92 -7.26 -18.31
CA LEU A 296 17.85 -8.61 -17.74
C LEU A 296 16.91 -9.52 -18.53
N LYS A 297 17.40 -10.72 -18.87
CA LYS A 297 16.58 -11.78 -19.45
C LYS A 297 15.65 -12.37 -18.38
N MET A 298 14.53 -12.95 -18.81
CA MET A 298 13.57 -13.58 -17.89
C MET A 298 14.23 -14.63 -16.97
N GLU A 299 15.13 -15.46 -17.53
CA GLU A 299 15.88 -16.47 -16.76
C GLU A 299 16.79 -15.84 -15.68
N GLU A 300 17.36 -14.67 -15.96
CA GLU A 300 18.22 -13.93 -15.02
C GLU A 300 17.39 -13.27 -13.94
N GLN A 301 16.22 -12.71 -14.28
CA GLN A 301 15.28 -12.15 -13.31
C GLN A 301 14.76 -13.23 -12.36
N VAL A 302 14.41 -14.42 -12.89
CA VAL A 302 14.00 -15.57 -12.08
C VAL A 302 15.15 -16.01 -11.18
N HIS A 303 16.38 -16.11 -11.69
CA HIS A 303 17.54 -16.47 -10.86
C HIS A 303 17.78 -15.48 -9.72
N LEU A 304 17.69 -14.16 -9.98
CA LEU A 304 17.86 -13.14 -8.95
C LEU A 304 16.70 -13.15 -7.94
N ALA A 305 15.47 -13.36 -8.39
CA ALA A 305 14.30 -13.50 -7.52
C ALA A 305 14.41 -14.74 -6.64
N GLU A 306 14.71 -15.92 -7.19
CA GLU A 306 14.88 -17.14 -6.39
C GLU A 306 16.00 -17.02 -5.35
N ARG A 307 17.02 -16.21 -5.64
CA ARG A 307 18.19 -16.05 -4.79
C ARG A 307 18.05 -14.97 -3.71
N PHE A 308 17.32 -13.90 -4.00
CA PHE A 308 17.25 -12.71 -3.12
C PHE A 308 15.82 -12.25 -2.80
N ALA A 309 14.78 -12.95 -3.28
CA ALA A 309 13.41 -12.69 -2.84
C ALA A 309 13.16 -13.42 -1.51
N GLY A 310 12.62 -12.72 -0.52
CA GLY A 310 11.97 -13.39 0.60
C GLY A 310 12.26 -12.88 2.01
N GLN A 311 13.06 -11.84 2.20
CA GLN A 311 13.24 -11.27 3.56
C GLN A 311 12.99 -9.77 3.66
N TRP A 312 13.22 -9.03 2.57
CA TRP A 312 13.06 -7.58 2.56
C TRP A 312 11.86 -7.20 1.73
N VAL A 313 10.99 -6.39 2.33
CA VAL A 313 9.87 -5.74 1.65
C VAL A 313 10.27 -4.28 1.43
N ILE A 314 10.21 -3.83 0.19
CA ILE A 314 10.71 -2.50 -0.22
C ILE A 314 9.59 -1.76 -0.96
N PHE A 315 9.18 -0.63 -0.39
CA PHE A 315 8.19 0.26 -0.98
C PHE A 315 8.74 1.67 -1.12
N GLU A 316 8.52 2.30 -2.27
CA GLU A 316 8.68 3.74 -2.40
C GLU A 316 7.43 4.45 -1.85
N THR A 317 7.62 5.23 -0.79
CA THR A 317 6.53 5.82 -0.01
C THR A 317 6.70 7.33 0.16
N GLY A 318 5.60 8.07 0.02
CA GLY A 318 5.50 9.42 0.57
C GLY A 318 5.27 9.34 2.07
N VAL A 319 6.14 9.95 2.86
CA VAL A 319 6.09 9.91 4.32
C VAL A 319 5.53 11.21 4.86
N PHE A 320 4.52 11.10 5.72
CA PHE A 320 3.92 12.21 6.45
C PHE A 320 3.96 11.96 7.95
N GLY A 321 4.52 12.89 8.72
CA GLY A 321 4.58 12.80 10.18
C GLY A 321 5.94 13.16 10.73
N SER A 322 6.28 12.60 11.88
CA SER A 322 7.62 12.77 12.46
C SER A 322 8.38 11.47 12.44
N LEU A 323 9.56 11.52 11.83
CA LEU A 323 10.49 10.40 11.77
C LEU A 323 11.74 10.79 12.58
N ALA A 324 11.89 10.22 13.77
CA ALA A 324 12.85 10.69 14.77
C ALA A 324 12.68 12.19 15.04
N ASP A 325 13.71 13.00 14.77
CA ASP A 325 13.71 14.45 14.96
C ASP A 325 13.36 15.23 13.66
N MET A 326 13.03 14.53 12.56
CA MET A 326 12.74 15.15 11.26
C MET A 326 11.24 15.23 10.98
N ALA A 327 10.76 16.35 10.43
CA ALA A 327 9.36 16.52 10.04
C ALA A 327 9.24 16.18 8.57
N CYS A 328 8.55 15.08 8.25
CA CYS A 328 8.33 14.65 6.89
C CYS A 328 6.99 15.20 6.41
N ILE A 329 7.02 15.99 5.34
CA ILE A 329 5.83 16.50 4.65
C ILE A 329 5.90 16.04 3.20
N ASP A 330 5.31 14.88 2.93
CA ASP A 330 5.34 14.22 1.62
C ASP A 330 6.75 13.89 1.10
N GLU A 331 7.67 13.57 2.01
CA GLU A 331 9.03 13.21 1.61
C GLU A 331 9.03 11.80 1.02
N THR A 332 9.61 11.66 -0.18
CA THR A 332 9.76 10.37 -0.84
C THR A 332 10.89 9.60 -0.19
N LEU A 333 10.56 8.52 0.52
CA LEU A 333 11.50 7.63 1.18
C LEU A 333 11.21 6.17 0.78
N LEU A 334 12.27 5.38 0.68
CA LEU A 334 12.15 3.93 0.62
C LEU A 334 11.87 3.42 2.02
N PHE A 335 10.68 2.85 2.22
CA PHE A 335 10.38 2.05 3.39
C PHE A 335 10.84 0.62 3.14
N VAL A 336 11.76 0.16 3.98
CA VAL A 336 12.40 -1.14 3.89
C VAL A 336 12.11 -1.88 5.19
N HIS A 337 11.51 -3.07 5.09
CA HIS A 337 11.17 -3.91 6.23
C HIS A 337 11.79 -5.30 6.08
N SER A 338 12.49 -5.76 7.12
CA SER A 338 12.86 -7.14 7.34
C SER A 338 12.43 -7.58 8.75
N PRO A 339 12.25 -8.88 9.01
CA PRO A 339 11.92 -9.35 10.36
C PRO A 339 12.95 -8.85 11.38
N GLY A 340 12.51 -8.13 12.41
CA GLY A 340 13.38 -7.51 13.42
C GLY A 340 13.73 -6.05 13.15
N GLU A 341 13.51 -5.52 11.93
CA GLU A 341 14.06 -4.24 11.51
C GLU A 341 13.24 -3.48 10.44
N CYS A 342 13.08 -2.17 10.65
CA CYS A 342 12.54 -1.22 9.67
C CYS A 342 13.54 -0.10 9.41
N ARG A 343 13.67 0.29 8.14
CA ARG A 343 14.49 1.42 7.68
C ARG A 343 13.68 2.35 6.79
N PHE A 344 13.96 3.63 6.93
CA PHE A 344 13.62 4.66 5.97
C PHE A 344 14.91 5.14 5.31
N ILE A 345 14.96 5.07 3.98
CA ILE A 345 16.17 5.36 3.21
C ILE A 345 15.83 6.42 2.15
N ASP A 346 16.68 7.42 2.00
CA ASP A 346 16.59 8.38 0.91
C ASP A 346 16.87 7.67 -0.43
N PRO A 347 15.92 7.63 -1.39
CA PRO A 347 16.10 6.92 -2.66
C PRO A 347 17.22 7.49 -3.55
N ASP A 348 17.60 8.75 -3.38
CA ASP A 348 18.60 9.41 -4.22
C ASP A 348 20.02 9.25 -3.65
N GLY A 349 20.16 9.38 -2.33
CA GLY A 349 21.43 9.21 -1.61
C GLY A 349 21.72 7.80 -1.11
N MET A 350 20.69 6.96 -0.98
CA MET A 350 20.71 5.69 -0.26
C MET A 350 21.14 5.83 1.21
N GLU A 351 21.02 7.03 1.79
CA GLU A 351 21.33 7.31 3.20
C GLU A 351 20.19 6.82 4.09
N THR A 352 20.52 6.10 5.18
CA THR A 352 19.53 5.74 6.19
C THR A 352 19.07 7.00 6.92
N VAL A 353 17.81 7.39 6.72
CA VAL A 353 17.18 8.52 7.41
C VAL A 353 16.80 8.11 8.83
N HIS A 354 16.23 6.91 8.99
CA HIS A 354 15.86 6.38 10.28
C HIS A 354 15.82 4.85 10.30
N ARG A 355 16.11 4.26 11.47
CA ARG A 355 16.14 2.82 11.72
C ARG A 355 15.50 2.51 13.07
N PHE A 356 14.62 1.53 13.10
CA PHE A 356 14.02 1.03 14.34
C PHE A 356 13.67 -0.45 14.23
N SER A 357 13.46 -1.12 15.36
CA SER A 357 13.00 -2.50 15.38
C SER A 357 11.50 -2.57 15.13
N ASP A 358 11.06 -3.50 14.29
CA ASP A 358 9.64 -3.81 14.07
C ASP A 358 8.91 -4.18 15.38
N GLN A 359 9.60 -4.72 16.37
CA GLN A 359 9.07 -5.04 17.71
C GLN A 359 8.69 -3.80 18.53
N ASP A 360 9.35 -2.67 18.26
CA ASP A 360 9.08 -1.38 18.93
C ASP A 360 7.99 -0.56 18.20
N ALA A 361 7.52 -1.05 17.06
CA ALA A 361 6.56 -0.36 16.20
C ALA A 361 5.25 -1.14 16.11
N GLU A 362 4.17 -0.40 15.96
CA GLU A 362 2.86 -0.97 15.65
C GLU A 362 2.41 -0.46 14.29
N PHE A 363 1.91 -1.40 13.50
CA PHE A 363 1.56 -1.19 12.11
C PHE A 363 0.06 -1.27 11.93
N TYR A 364 -0.51 -0.30 11.22
CA TYR A 364 -1.95 -0.13 11.12
C TYR A 364 -2.38 0.21 9.71
N PHE A 365 -3.65 -0.06 9.41
CA PHE A 365 -4.32 0.32 8.17
C PHE A 365 -5.57 1.12 8.50
N ASN A 366 -5.72 2.32 7.94
CA ASN A 366 -6.96 3.09 8.13
C ASN A 366 -8.05 2.64 7.15
N SER A 367 -9.30 3.04 7.41
CA SER A 367 -10.45 2.73 6.54
C SER A 367 -10.36 3.34 5.12
N SER A 368 -9.40 4.25 4.90
CA SER A 368 -9.12 4.90 3.61
C SER A 368 -8.00 4.20 2.81
N GLY A 369 -7.42 3.11 3.33
CA GLY A 369 -6.37 2.37 2.64
C GLY A 369 -4.95 2.88 2.86
N ILE A 370 -4.73 3.83 3.77
CA ILE A 370 -3.43 4.42 4.07
C ILE A 370 -2.88 3.77 5.34
N PRO A 371 -1.72 3.09 5.28
CA PRO A 371 -1.09 2.56 6.46
C PRO A 371 -0.38 3.65 7.26
N PHE A 372 -0.22 3.37 8.54
CA PHE A 372 0.53 4.20 9.44
C PHE A 372 1.25 3.38 10.50
N ILE A 373 2.37 3.92 10.96
CA ILE A 373 3.27 3.32 11.94
C ILE A 373 3.20 4.17 13.20
N VAL A 374 3.03 3.50 14.34
CA VAL A 374 3.17 4.13 15.67
C VAL A 374 4.44 3.60 16.32
N TYR A 375 5.44 4.45 16.47
CA TYR A 375 6.75 4.11 17.05
C TYR A 375 7.11 5.08 18.18
N ARG A 376 7.28 4.60 19.41
CA ARG A 376 7.71 5.41 20.59
C ARG A 376 7.00 6.78 20.73
N GLU A 377 5.67 6.79 20.59
CA GLU A 377 4.82 8.01 20.61
C GLU A 377 4.94 8.94 19.39
N GLN A 378 5.57 8.47 18.31
CA GLN A 378 5.56 9.12 17.01
C GLN A 378 4.58 8.40 16.11
N VAL A 379 3.93 9.16 15.24
CA VAL A 379 2.99 8.63 14.25
C VAL A 379 3.41 9.05 12.86
N LEU A 380 3.48 8.06 11.96
CA LEU A 380 3.93 8.19 10.59
C LEU A 380 2.88 7.60 9.65
N SER A 381 2.44 8.35 8.65
CA SER A 381 1.64 7.83 7.55
C SER A 381 2.50 7.55 6.33
N LEU A 382 2.20 6.45 5.65
CA LEU A 382 2.87 6.04 4.43
C LEU A 382 1.88 6.05 3.28
N ILE A 383 2.18 6.84 2.25
CA ILE A 383 1.43 6.88 1.01
C ILE A 383 2.24 6.12 -0.04
N LEU A 384 1.71 5.00 -0.53
CA LEU A 384 2.37 4.24 -1.58
C LEU A 384 2.42 5.07 -2.87
N ARG A 385 3.60 5.16 -3.49
CA ARG A 385 3.78 5.85 -4.79
C ARG A 385 3.66 4.88 -5.97
N GLU A 386 3.94 3.61 -5.76
CA GLU A 386 3.92 2.55 -6.79
C GLU A 386 2.53 1.91 -6.87
N GLU A 387 1.68 2.36 -7.80
CA GLU A 387 0.32 1.83 -8.00
C GLU A 387 0.31 0.30 -8.24
N ASP A 388 1.31 -0.21 -8.96
CA ASP A 388 1.41 -1.63 -9.31
C ASP A 388 1.76 -2.54 -8.11
N LYS A 389 2.26 -1.99 -7.00
CA LYS A 389 2.55 -2.74 -5.76
C LYS A 389 1.40 -2.73 -4.75
N GLN A 390 0.22 -2.20 -5.13
CA GLN A 390 -0.87 -2.01 -4.19
C GLN A 390 -1.37 -3.32 -3.56
N GLU A 391 -1.37 -4.44 -4.28
CA GLU A 391 -1.74 -5.75 -3.72
C GLU A 391 -0.72 -6.27 -2.70
N GLU A 392 0.58 -6.21 -3.02
CA GLU A 392 1.67 -6.62 -2.10
C GLU A 392 1.68 -5.73 -0.86
N TYR A 393 1.50 -4.42 -1.04
CA TYR A 393 1.36 -3.45 0.03
C TYR A 393 0.17 -3.78 0.93
N GLN A 394 -1.00 -4.06 0.35
CA GLN A 394 -2.18 -4.47 1.12
C GLN A 394 -1.94 -5.81 1.83
N GLN A 395 -1.27 -6.78 1.21
CA GLN A 395 -0.95 -8.07 1.83
C GLN A 395 0.04 -7.94 2.99
N PHE A 396 1.07 -7.11 2.84
CA PHE A 396 2.02 -6.79 3.89
C PHE A 396 1.33 -6.17 5.11
N TRP A 397 0.43 -5.22 4.87
CA TRP A 397 -0.30 -4.51 5.91
C TRP A 397 -1.58 -5.23 6.40
N LYS A 398 -1.93 -6.41 5.87
CA LYS A 398 -3.07 -7.23 6.33
C LYS A 398 -2.77 -7.82 7.71
N THR A 399 -2.79 -6.96 8.72
CA THR A 399 -3.01 -7.39 10.10
C THR A 399 -4.49 -7.29 10.39
N GLY A 400 -5.13 -8.44 10.65
CA GLY A 400 -6.49 -8.55 11.18
C GLY A 400 -6.57 -8.07 12.64
N LEU A 401 -5.93 -6.95 12.96
CA LEU A 401 -6.04 -6.32 14.27
C LEU A 401 -7.24 -5.37 14.21
N PRO A 402 -8.36 -5.70 14.87
CA PRO A 402 -9.50 -4.80 14.93
C PRO A 402 -9.05 -3.45 15.50
N LEU A 403 -9.63 -2.38 14.95
CA LEU A 403 -9.40 -0.98 15.36
C LEU A 403 -9.55 -0.79 16.90
N GLN A 404 -10.13 -1.77 17.60
CA GLN A 404 -10.33 -1.81 19.04
C GLN A 404 -9.04 -1.63 19.86
N LYS A 405 -7.87 -2.06 19.33
CA LYS A 405 -6.57 -1.81 19.99
C LYS A 405 -6.11 -0.34 19.90
N LEU A 406 -6.55 0.43 18.89
CA LEU A 406 -6.17 1.83 18.68
C LEU A 406 -6.74 2.77 19.76
N SER A 407 -7.91 2.41 20.31
CA SER A 407 -8.59 3.18 21.37
C SER A 407 -7.74 3.42 22.62
N ARG A 408 -6.70 2.60 22.85
CA ARG A 408 -5.83 2.67 24.04
C ARG A 408 -4.74 3.73 23.98
N LYS A 409 -4.43 4.29 22.80
CA LYS A 409 -3.27 5.21 22.62
C LYS A 409 -3.64 6.67 22.37
N SER A 410 -4.91 7.05 22.55
CA SER A 410 -5.41 8.40 22.21
C SER A 410 -5.15 8.81 20.75
N LEU A 411 -5.02 7.82 19.85
CA LEU A 411 -4.87 8.07 18.42
C LEU A 411 -6.19 8.61 17.86
N CYS A 412 -6.10 9.61 17.00
CA CYS A 412 -7.21 10.23 16.30
C CYS A 412 -6.79 10.50 14.85
N LEU A 413 -7.74 10.66 13.94
CA LEU A 413 -7.48 10.93 12.52
C LEU A 413 -8.05 12.28 12.12
N ALA A 414 -7.36 12.99 11.24
CA ALA A 414 -7.88 14.19 10.60
C ALA A 414 -8.98 13.78 9.61
N GLU A 415 -10.13 14.45 9.64
CA GLU A 415 -11.28 14.06 8.81
C GLU A 415 -11.00 14.15 7.30
N ASN A 416 -10.27 15.19 6.87
CA ASN A 416 -10.08 15.50 5.45
C ASN A 416 -8.95 14.68 4.80
N SER A 417 -7.95 14.28 5.56
CA SER A 417 -6.75 13.61 5.06
C SER A 417 -6.58 12.19 5.59
N SER A 418 -7.42 11.77 6.54
CA SER A 418 -7.26 10.54 7.32
C SER A 418 -5.87 10.41 7.98
N GLN A 419 -5.15 11.52 8.13
CA GLN A 419 -3.83 11.53 8.73
C GLN A 419 -3.94 11.32 10.24
N PRO A 420 -3.21 10.36 10.80
CA PRO A 420 -3.25 10.04 12.20
C PRO A 420 -2.42 11.02 13.02
N PHE A 421 -2.89 11.29 14.23
CA PHE A 421 -2.20 12.09 15.23
C PHE A 421 -2.54 11.58 16.63
N ILE A 422 -1.71 11.93 17.60
CA ILE A 422 -1.95 11.64 19.01
C ILE A 422 -2.68 12.83 19.62
N PHE A 423 -3.81 12.55 20.25
CA PHE A 423 -4.57 13.55 21.00
C PHE A 423 -4.20 13.48 22.48
N ARG A 424 -3.62 14.56 23.03
CA ARG A 424 -3.21 14.62 24.43
C ARG A 424 -4.01 15.65 25.22
N PHE A 425 -4.26 15.30 26.47
CA PHE A 425 -4.87 16.17 27.48
C PHE A 425 -3.77 16.63 28.44
N ASP A 426 -3.68 17.93 28.69
CA ASP A 426 -2.84 18.51 29.74
C ASP A 426 -3.71 19.29 30.73
N ALA A 427 -3.11 19.98 31.71
CA ALA A 427 -3.86 20.72 32.71
C ALA A 427 -4.62 21.94 32.13
N ASP A 428 -4.11 22.51 31.04
CA ASP A 428 -4.51 23.80 30.49
C ASP A 428 -5.37 23.67 29.22
N GLY A 429 -5.35 22.50 28.57
CA GLY A 429 -6.05 22.24 27.33
C GLY A 429 -5.74 20.89 26.71
N CYS A 430 -5.79 20.87 25.38
CA CYS A 430 -5.52 19.69 24.59
C CYS A 430 -4.66 20.02 23.38
N ALA A 431 -3.87 19.03 22.98
CA ALA A 431 -2.92 19.15 21.90
C ALA A 431 -3.06 17.98 20.92
N LEU A 432 -2.98 18.34 19.65
CA LEU A 432 -2.86 17.45 18.51
C LEU A 432 -1.37 17.33 18.20
N MET A 433 -0.81 16.13 18.29
CA MET A 433 0.64 15.92 18.26
C MET A 433 0.99 14.83 17.24
N GLN A 434 2.10 15.00 16.54
CA GLN A 434 2.71 13.94 15.72
C GLN A 434 3.86 13.24 16.46
N ASP A 435 4.52 13.97 17.35
CA ASP A 435 5.56 13.47 18.26
C ASP A 435 5.53 14.30 19.56
N PRO A 436 6.25 13.89 20.62
CA PRO A 436 6.25 14.57 21.91
C PRO A 436 6.67 16.04 21.89
N GLN A 437 7.43 16.49 20.89
CA GLN A 437 7.95 17.85 20.77
C GLN A 437 7.14 18.71 19.78
N ARG A 438 6.52 18.10 18.75
CA ARG A 438 5.73 18.81 17.74
C ARG A 438 4.24 18.73 17.98
N HIS A 439 3.71 19.88 18.36
CA HIS A 439 2.29 20.15 18.38
C HIS A 439 1.86 20.60 16.99
N LEU A 440 1.06 19.79 16.29
CA LEU A 440 0.32 20.25 15.12
C LEU A 440 -0.56 21.43 15.51
N ASP A 441 -1.14 21.33 16.70
CA ASP A 441 -2.12 22.26 17.16
C ASP A 441 -2.37 22.12 18.66
N LYS A 442 -2.70 23.22 19.33
CA LYS A 442 -2.98 23.28 20.77
C LYS A 442 -4.07 24.29 21.05
N PHE A 443 -5.05 23.89 21.85
CA PHE A 443 -6.14 24.78 22.26
C PHE A 443 -6.48 24.60 23.73
N ALA A 444 -6.72 25.73 24.40
CA ALA A 444 -7.06 25.77 25.82
C ALA A 444 -8.49 25.27 26.05
N TYR A 445 -8.75 24.65 27.21
CA TYR A 445 -10.09 24.19 27.56
C TYR A 445 -11.15 25.29 27.55
N SER A 446 -10.76 26.52 27.87
CA SER A 446 -11.63 27.69 27.86
C SER A 446 -12.07 28.11 26.45
N SER A 447 -11.33 27.72 25.41
CA SER A 447 -11.62 28.04 24.00
C SER A 447 -12.54 27.03 23.32
N LEU A 448 -12.62 25.79 23.82
CA LEU A 448 -13.48 24.75 23.30
C LEU A 448 -14.95 25.01 23.71
N LYS A 449 -15.80 25.41 22.77
CA LYS A 449 -17.20 25.75 23.07
C LYS A 449 -18.11 24.53 23.13
N ARG A 450 -17.97 23.64 22.15
CA ARG A 450 -18.87 22.50 21.94
C ARG A 450 -18.20 21.41 21.10
N ILE A 451 -18.61 20.17 21.36
CA ILE A 451 -18.35 19.00 20.52
C ILE A 451 -19.64 18.68 19.77
N GLN A 452 -19.57 18.61 18.44
CA GLN A 452 -20.68 18.19 17.59
C GLN A 452 -20.37 16.81 17.03
N TYR A 453 -21.33 15.88 17.17
CA TYR A 453 -21.24 14.53 16.63
C TYR A 453 -21.84 14.51 15.24
N LEU A 454 -21.08 13.99 14.27
CA LEU A 454 -21.53 13.74 12.90
C LEU A 454 -21.83 12.26 12.67
N GLU A 455 -21.11 11.37 13.35
CA GLU A 455 -21.31 9.92 13.28
C GLU A 455 -20.74 9.26 14.54
N LEU A 456 -21.38 8.19 15.02
CA LEU A 456 -20.84 7.37 16.12
C LEU A 456 -20.18 6.11 15.58
N ALA A 457 -19.23 5.59 16.37
CA ALA A 457 -18.56 4.32 16.10
C ALA A 457 -19.57 3.18 15.82
N GLN A 458 -19.27 2.37 14.82
CA GLN A 458 -20.06 1.20 14.39
C GLN A 458 -19.25 -0.10 14.65
N GLU A 459 -19.84 -1.27 14.45
CA GLU A 459 -19.17 -2.56 14.75
C GLU A 459 -17.85 -2.75 13.98
N GLU A 460 -17.74 -2.16 12.79
CA GLU A 460 -16.54 -2.24 11.93
C GLU A 460 -15.55 -1.07 12.15
N ASP A 461 -15.95 0.00 12.86
CA ASP A 461 -15.13 1.21 13.06
C ASP A 461 -15.31 1.82 14.46
N ASP A 462 -14.25 1.80 15.27
CA ASP A 462 -14.23 2.36 16.63
C ASP A 462 -14.16 3.90 16.70
N PHE A 463 -14.01 4.56 15.55
CA PHE A 463 -13.90 6.02 15.49
C PHE A 463 -15.26 6.69 15.34
N CYS A 464 -15.49 7.73 16.14
CA CYS A 464 -16.62 8.65 15.96
C CYS A 464 -16.16 9.85 15.13
N ARG A 465 -17.01 10.33 14.22
CA ARG A 465 -16.77 11.55 13.46
C ARG A 465 -17.33 12.73 14.24
N ILE A 466 -16.47 13.66 14.60
CA ILE A 466 -16.84 14.82 15.41
C ILE A 466 -16.25 16.12 14.88
N VAL A 467 -16.85 17.23 15.29
CA VAL A 467 -16.37 18.59 15.04
C VAL A 467 -16.18 19.29 16.38
N LEU A 468 -14.97 19.78 16.62
CA LEU A 468 -14.67 20.63 17.76
C LEU A 468 -14.88 22.10 17.37
N LEU A 469 -15.83 22.78 18.01
CA LEU A 469 -16.07 24.20 17.78
C LEU A 469 -15.20 25.03 18.72
N ILE A 470 -14.15 25.66 18.16
CA ILE A 470 -13.14 26.40 18.93
C ILE A 470 -13.34 27.91 18.73
N GLN A 471 -13.44 28.64 19.84
CA GLN A 471 -13.60 30.08 19.85
C GLN A 471 -12.42 30.78 19.18
N GLY A 472 -12.70 31.65 18.21
CA GLY A 472 -11.67 32.46 17.53
C GLY A 472 -10.91 31.73 16.42
N ARG A 473 -11.24 30.46 16.14
CA ARG A 473 -10.56 29.64 15.13
C ARG A 473 -11.49 28.93 14.16
N GLY A 474 -12.71 28.59 14.60
CA GLY A 474 -13.68 27.87 13.78
C GLY A 474 -13.74 26.39 14.13
N ASP A 475 -14.20 25.60 13.17
CA ASP A 475 -14.56 24.20 13.35
C ASP A 475 -13.39 23.28 12.98
N VAL A 476 -13.04 22.35 13.88
CA VAL A 476 -11.98 21.36 13.67
C VAL A 476 -12.60 19.97 13.54
N PRO A 477 -12.74 19.43 12.31
CA PRO A 477 -13.29 18.10 12.09
C PRO A 477 -12.25 17.01 12.33
N LEU A 478 -12.63 15.96 13.05
CA LEU A 478 -11.73 14.84 13.36
C LEU A 478 -12.50 13.54 13.63
N ARG A 479 -11.79 12.42 13.47
CA ARG A 479 -12.23 11.08 13.87
C ARG A 479 -11.53 10.69 15.15
N ALA A 480 -12.29 10.43 16.21
CA ALA A 480 -11.73 10.07 17.51
C ALA A 480 -12.43 8.85 18.12
N PRO A 481 -11.69 7.98 18.82
CA PRO A 481 -12.30 6.93 19.62
C PRO A 481 -13.23 7.54 20.69
N MET A 482 -14.33 6.86 20.96
CA MET A 482 -15.31 7.32 21.95
C MET A 482 -14.68 7.59 23.33
N GLN A 483 -13.69 6.79 23.72
CA GLN A 483 -12.98 6.95 24.99
C GLN A 483 -12.17 8.26 25.05
N THR A 484 -11.54 8.64 23.94
CA THR A 484 -10.83 9.93 23.83
C THR A 484 -11.80 11.10 23.97
N ILE A 485 -12.97 11.02 23.32
CA ILE A 485 -14.01 12.06 23.41
C ILE A 485 -14.52 12.20 24.86
N LYS A 486 -14.78 11.09 25.54
CA LYS A 486 -15.16 11.10 26.97
C LYS A 486 -14.09 11.75 27.84
N GLY A 487 -12.82 11.41 27.61
CA GLY A 487 -11.67 12.01 28.29
C GLY A 487 -11.57 13.52 28.07
N LEU A 488 -11.83 14.00 26.85
CA LEU A 488 -11.86 15.43 26.52
C LEU A 488 -12.91 16.18 27.33
N ILE A 489 -14.16 15.70 27.31
CA ILE A 489 -15.30 16.34 28.00
C ILE A 489 -15.03 16.38 29.52
N GLN A 490 -14.57 15.26 30.09
CA GLN A 490 -14.28 15.18 31.52
C GLN A 490 -13.15 16.12 31.93
N SER A 491 -12.04 16.11 31.21
CA SER A 491 -10.87 16.93 31.52
C SER A 491 -11.18 18.43 31.39
N GLN A 492 -11.95 18.80 30.36
CA GLN A 492 -12.43 20.18 30.20
C GLN A 492 -13.28 20.64 31.39
N TYR A 493 -14.27 19.83 31.78
CA TYR A 493 -15.14 20.17 32.90
C TYR A 493 -14.37 20.25 34.22
N GLN A 494 -13.44 19.31 34.45
CA GLN A 494 -12.58 19.31 35.63
C GLN A 494 -11.73 20.56 35.72
N SER A 495 -11.02 20.91 34.64
CA SER A 495 -10.18 22.11 34.59
C SER A 495 -10.99 23.39 34.82
N LEU A 496 -12.16 23.53 34.18
CA LEU A 496 -12.94 24.77 34.24
C LEU A 496 -13.84 24.93 35.48
N LYS A 497 -14.26 23.83 36.13
CA LYS A 497 -15.31 23.87 37.17
C LYS A 497 -14.90 23.34 38.53
N LYS A 498 -13.78 22.64 38.69
CA LYS A 498 -13.39 22.00 39.97
C LYS A 498 -13.27 23.00 41.11
N GLU A 499 -12.42 24.02 40.97
CA GLU A 499 -12.20 25.00 42.04
C GLU A 499 -13.48 25.79 42.36
N ALA A 500 -14.17 26.28 41.33
CA ALA A 500 -15.40 27.04 41.48
C ALA A 500 -16.51 26.24 42.18
N THR A 501 -16.68 24.96 41.83
CA THR A 501 -17.70 24.08 42.42
C THR A 501 -17.37 23.75 43.88
N LEU A 502 -16.10 23.44 44.16
CA LEU A 502 -15.65 23.15 45.53
C LEU A 502 -15.70 24.37 46.45
N ALA A 503 -15.73 25.59 45.91
CA ALA A 503 -15.88 26.83 46.65
C ALA A 503 -17.35 27.27 46.89
N LEU A 504 -18.35 26.60 46.29
CA LEU A 504 -19.75 27.00 46.42
C LEU A 504 -20.30 26.88 47.86
N PRO A 505 -21.21 27.76 48.30
CA PRO A 505 -21.94 27.55 49.54
C PRO A 505 -22.72 26.22 49.52
N ASP A 506 -22.81 25.53 50.67
CA ASP A 506 -23.44 24.20 50.79
C ASP A 506 -24.86 24.15 50.20
N ASN A 507 -25.66 25.19 50.48
CA ASN A 507 -27.02 25.29 49.95
C ASN A 507 -27.05 25.37 48.41
N SER A 508 -26.12 26.11 47.81
CA SER A 508 -26.01 26.24 46.36
C SER A 508 -25.51 24.96 45.71
N LEU A 509 -24.55 24.29 46.35
CA LEU A 509 -24.00 23.02 45.90
C LEU A 509 -25.07 21.91 45.94
N PHE A 510 -25.86 21.86 47.01
CA PHE A 510 -26.98 20.94 47.15
C PHE A 510 -28.11 21.21 46.13
N ALA A 511 -28.43 22.48 45.89
CA ALA A 511 -29.41 22.87 44.87
C ALA A 511 -28.95 22.43 43.47
N GLN A 512 -27.67 22.61 43.14
CA GLN A 512 -27.09 22.13 41.88
C GLN A 512 -27.12 20.61 41.78
N TRP A 513 -26.84 19.88 42.87
CA TRP A 513 -26.97 18.42 42.90
C TRP A 513 -28.40 17.98 42.59
N THR A 514 -29.36 18.53 43.33
CA THR A 514 -30.78 18.22 43.16
C THR A 514 -31.24 18.50 41.72
N GLN A 515 -30.83 19.63 41.15
CA GLN A 515 -31.14 19.96 39.76
C GLN A 515 -30.53 18.97 38.77
N ASN A 516 -29.27 18.56 38.96
CA ASN A 516 -28.61 17.62 38.07
C ASN A 516 -29.21 16.21 38.14
N VAL A 517 -29.62 15.76 39.33
CA VAL A 517 -30.35 14.48 39.47
C VAL A 517 -31.72 14.57 38.82
N ASN A 518 -32.44 15.67 39.01
CA ASN A 518 -33.72 15.89 38.34
C ASN A 518 -33.55 15.84 36.81
N ASP A 519 -32.58 16.57 36.27
CA ASP A 519 -32.25 16.55 34.84
C ASP A 519 -31.95 15.15 34.32
N TYR A 520 -31.21 14.36 35.09
CA TYR A 520 -30.90 12.96 34.75
C TYR A 520 -32.16 12.11 34.69
N ILE A 521 -33.01 12.15 35.72
CA ILE A 521 -34.28 11.41 35.77
C ILE A 521 -35.19 11.82 34.61
N MET A 522 -35.30 13.12 34.33
CA MET A 522 -36.12 13.66 33.25
C MET A 522 -35.63 13.19 31.88
N THR A 523 -34.31 13.21 31.66
CA THR A 523 -33.72 12.71 30.41
C THR A 523 -33.98 11.22 30.24
N GLN A 524 -33.83 10.42 31.31
CA GLN A 524 -34.05 8.97 31.26
C GLN A 524 -35.50 8.60 30.97
N LEU A 525 -36.46 9.29 31.59
CA LEU A 525 -37.90 9.00 31.42
C LEU A 525 -38.47 9.53 30.10
N PHE A 526 -38.00 10.70 29.63
CA PHE A 526 -38.71 11.43 28.57
C PHE A 526 -37.96 11.54 27.24
N SER A 527 -36.66 11.28 27.16
CA SER A 527 -35.90 11.46 25.90
C SER A 527 -36.41 10.59 24.76
N GLN A 528 -36.77 9.33 25.02
CA GLN A 528 -37.24 8.38 24.00
C GLN A 528 -38.52 8.86 23.29
N PHE A 529 -39.37 9.63 23.98
CA PHE A 529 -40.57 10.20 23.36
C PHE A 529 -40.23 11.14 22.20
N PHE A 530 -39.27 12.04 22.43
CA PHE A 530 -38.84 12.99 21.40
C PHE A 530 -38.03 12.31 20.29
N VAL A 531 -37.36 11.18 20.57
CA VAL A 531 -36.70 10.37 19.54
C VAL A 531 -37.74 9.72 18.63
N ILE A 532 -38.78 9.12 19.22
CA ILE A 532 -39.88 8.49 18.46
C ILE A 532 -40.64 9.54 17.63
N GLU A 533 -40.92 10.72 18.19
CA GLU A 533 -41.54 11.84 17.45
C GLU A 533 -40.68 12.25 16.23
N ALA A 534 -39.36 12.37 16.40
CA ALA A 534 -38.45 12.72 15.32
C ALA A 534 -38.40 11.63 14.22
N GLU A 535 -38.38 10.35 14.61
CA GLU A 535 -38.33 9.24 13.66
C GLU A 535 -39.67 9.06 12.90
N ILE A 536 -40.80 9.36 13.54
CA ILE A 536 -42.08 9.41 12.82
C ILE A 536 -42.04 10.50 11.74
N GLN A 537 -41.46 11.65 12.04
CA GLN A 537 -41.32 12.75 11.08
C GLN A 537 -40.36 12.39 9.92
N THR A 538 -39.26 11.68 10.19
CA THR A 538 -38.35 11.19 9.13
C THR A 538 -39.06 10.18 8.23
N LEU A 539 -39.74 9.18 8.80
CA LEU A 539 -40.54 8.21 8.05
C LEU A 539 -41.68 8.87 7.27
N GLN A 540 -42.22 10.00 7.75
CA GLN A 540 -43.19 10.83 7.01
C GLN A 540 -42.56 11.63 5.87
N ALA A 541 -41.26 11.89 5.88
CA ALA A 541 -40.56 12.62 4.83
C ALA A 541 -39.95 11.70 3.75
N THR A 542 -39.81 10.39 4.03
CA THR A 542 -39.25 9.41 3.09
C THR A 542 -40.03 9.32 1.77
N GLU A 543 -39.30 9.27 0.65
CA GLU A 543 -39.80 8.97 -0.69
C GLU A 543 -39.98 7.45 -0.85
N ALA A 544 -41.14 6.95 -0.44
CA ALA A 544 -41.57 5.56 -0.60
C ALA A 544 -43.05 5.51 -1.01
N GLU A 545 -43.51 4.36 -1.51
CA GLU A 545 -44.92 4.17 -1.82
C GLU A 545 -45.78 4.35 -0.54
N GLU A 546 -46.94 5.01 -0.64
CA GLU A 546 -47.78 5.35 0.52
C GLU A 546 -48.13 4.13 1.38
N LYS A 547 -48.38 2.96 0.78
CA LYS A 547 -48.67 1.71 1.50
C LYS A 547 -47.45 1.21 2.28
N GLU A 548 -46.27 1.22 1.66
CA GLU A 548 -44.99 0.85 2.29
C GLU A 548 -44.65 1.78 3.46
N LYS A 549 -44.80 3.09 3.25
CA LYS A 549 -44.57 4.12 4.25
C LYS A 549 -45.46 3.98 5.48
N LEU A 550 -46.76 3.73 5.28
CA LEU A 550 -47.70 3.50 6.37
C LEU A 550 -47.38 2.19 7.12
N ALA A 551 -46.95 1.14 6.42
CA ALA A 551 -46.52 -0.12 7.03
C ALA A 551 -45.26 0.07 7.89
N GLN A 552 -44.27 0.84 7.40
CA GLN A 552 -43.06 1.18 8.17
C GLN A 552 -43.40 1.97 9.43
N GLN A 553 -44.29 2.97 9.34
CA GLN A 553 -44.76 3.75 10.48
C GLN A 553 -45.50 2.88 11.51
N ALA A 554 -46.38 1.97 11.06
CA ALA A 554 -47.10 1.05 11.93
C ALA A 554 -46.15 0.14 12.72
N ASN A 555 -45.17 -0.47 12.03
CA ASN A 555 -44.16 -1.35 12.62
C ASN A 555 -43.29 -0.58 13.62
N TYR A 556 -42.78 0.58 13.23
CA TYR A 556 -41.95 1.41 14.09
C TYR A 556 -42.69 1.83 15.37
N LEU A 557 -43.90 2.40 15.23
CA LEU A 557 -44.72 2.83 16.37
C LEU A 557 -45.05 1.68 17.32
N TYR A 558 -45.44 0.53 16.78
CA TYR A 558 -45.80 -0.63 17.62
C TYR A 558 -44.62 -1.05 18.51
N TYR A 559 -43.46 -1.27 17.92
CA TYR A 559 -42.30 -1.73 18.66
C TYR A 559 -41.68 -0.65 19.55
N ALA A 560 -41.67 0.59 19.10
CA ALA A 560 -41.23 1.72 19.90
C ALA A 560 -42.08 1.89 21.17
N VAL A 561 -43.41 1.76 21.05
CA VAL A 561 -44.33 1.85 22.20
C VAL A 561 -44.14 0.68 23.17
N GLN A 562 -44.00 -0.55 22.67
CA GLN A 562 -43.74 -1.73 23.51
C GLN A 562 -42.41 -1.59 24.28
N GLY A 563 -41.34 -1.20 23.58
CA GLY A 563 -40.05 -0.96 24.20
C GLY A 563 -40.08 0.16 25.23
N LEU A 564 -40.78 1.26 24.94
CA LEU A 564 -40.94 2.39 25.85
C LEU A 564 -41.69 2.01 27.13
N LYS A 565 -42.76 1.22 27.06
CA LYS A 565 -43.48 0.72 28.25
C LYS A 565 -42.57 -0.14 29.12
N LYS A 566 -41.85 -1.10 28.52
CA LYS A 566 -40.87 -1.94 29.23
C LYS A 566 -39.76 -1.10 29.90
N HIS A 567 -39.27 -0.09 29.21
CA HIS A 567 -38.26 0.84 29.72
C HIS A 567 -38.78 1.68 30.89
N LEU A 568 -39.99 2.24 30.78
CA LEU A 568 -40.62 3.01 31.86
C LEU A 568 -40.88 2.16 33.10
N ASP A 569 -41.35 0.94 32.93
CA ASP A 569 -41.55 0.00 34.04
C ASP A 569 -40.22 -0.28 34.75
N MET A 570 -39.17 -0.56 33.99
CA MET A 570 -37.81 -0.76 34.50
C MET A 570 -37.30 0.48 35.26
N LEU A 571 -37.38 1.67 34.66
CA LEU A 571 -36.93 2.90 35.29
C LEU A 571 -37.70 3.19 36.59
N SER A 572 -39.02 3.00 36.61
CA SER A 572 -39.83 3.26 37.80
C SER A 572 -39.42 2.40 39.00
N ILE A 573 -38.88 1.19 38.75
CA ILE A 573 -38.44 0.24 39.78
C ILE A 573 -36.97 0.45 40.16
N TYR A 574 -36.08 0.48 39.16
CA TYR A 574 -34.64 0.40 39.38
C TYR A 574 -33.97 1.76 39.59
N LEU A 575 -34.47 2.84 38.97
CA LEU A 575 -33.87 4.17 39.11
C LEU A 575 -33.92 4.69 40.56
N PRO A 576 -35.04 4.59 41.30
CA PRO A 576 -35.06 4.95 42.72
C PRO A 576 -34.13 4.09 43.58
N LEU A 577 -33.99 2.81 43.24
CA LEU A 577 -33.10 1.88 43.95
C LEU A 577 -31.62 2.24 43.71
N MET A 578 -31.25 2.59 42.47
CA MET A 578 -29.93 3.09 42.12
C MET A 578 -29.60 4.35 42.92
N LEU A 579 -30.48 5.35 42.87
CA LEU A 579 -30.30 6.62 43.57
C LEU A 579 -30.16 6.38 45.08
N LYS A 580 -30.98 5.50 45.67
CA LYS A 580 -30.84 5.11 47.08
C LYS A 580 -29.45 4.54 47.37
N GLN A 581 -28.94 3.62 46.54
CA GLN A 581 -27.63 3.00 46.77
C GLN A 581 -26.49 4.03 46.67
N GLU A 582 -26.56 4.93 45.71
CA GLU A 582 -25.59 6.02 45.54
C GLU A 582 -25.58 6.98 46.73
N GLU A 583 -26.77 7.36 47.20
CA GLU A 583 -26.94 8.26 48.34
C GLU A 583 -26.46 7.60 49.65
N GLN A 584 -26.69 6.29 49.80
CA GLN A 584 -26.12 5.51 50.90
C GLN A 584 -24.59 5.40 50.82
N ARG A 585 -24.02 5.27 49.62
CA ARG A 585 -22.56 5.20 49.42
C ARG A 585 -21.89 6.52 49.81
N LEU A 586 -22.45 7.65 49.39
CA LEU A 586 -21.99 8.98 49.77
C LEU A 586 -22.00 9.15 51.29
N ALA A 587 -23.09 8.76 51.95
CA ALA A 587 -23.22 8.90 53.39
C ALA A 587 -22.38 7.92 54.21
N ARG A 588 -22.24 6.65 53.79
CA ARG A 588 -21.38 5.65 54.47
C ARG A 588 -19.93 6.10 54.51
N LYS A 589 -19.39 6.62 53.40
CA LYS A 589 -18.03 7.16 53.34
C LYS A 589 -17.86 8.42 54.20
N ALA A 590 -18.94 9.19 54.36
CA ALA A 590 -19.02 10.34 55.27
C ALA A 590 -19.36 9.97 56.73
N LYS A 591 -19.50 8.68 57.07
CA LYS A 591 -19.95 8.15 58.38
C LYS A 591 -21.31 8.72 58.85
N GLN A 592 -22.21 9.01 57.91
CA GLN A 592 -23.55 9.53 58.14
C GLN A 592 -24.61 8.54 57.65
N ASN A 593 -25.85 8.67 58.14
CA ASN A 593 -27.01 7.87 57.70
C ASN A 593 -28.00 8.72 56.90
N VAL A 594 -28.47 8.21 55.75
CA VAL A 594 -29.52 8.83 54.93
C VAL A 594 -30.87 8.18 55.21
N LYS A 595 -31.94 8.97 55.21
CA LYS A 595 -33.32 8.49 55.34
C LYS A 595 -33.72 7.66 54.11
N VAL A 596 -33.68 6.35 54.25
CA VAL A 596 -33.95 5.38 53.17
C VAL A 596 -35.40 5.40 52.67
N GLU A 597 -36.33 5.81 53.53
CA GLU A 597 -37.78 5.80 53.25
C GLU A 597 -38.20 6.79 52.16
N VAL A 598 -37.41 7.86 51.97
CA VAL A 598 -37.70 8.90 50.98
C VAL A 598 -37.67 8.33 49.55
N PHE A 599 -36.78 7.37 49.26
CA PHE A 599 -36.70 6.73 47.94
C PHE A 599 -37.87 5.79 47.64
N LYS A 600 -38.52 5.22 48.67
CA LYS A 600 -39.79 4.48 48.48
C LYS A 600 -40.92 5.42 48.07
N SER A 601 -40.90 6.67 48.53
CA SER A 601 -41.85 7.69 48.10
C SER A 601 -41.58 8.12 46.66
N LEU A 602 -40.31 8.30 46.28
CA LEU A 602 -39.92 8.57 44.90
C LEU A 602 -40.36 7.44 43.98
N GLN A 603 -40.12 6.19 44.35
CA GLN A 603 -40.54 5.01 43.58
C GLN A 603 -42.06 5.01 43.34
N ARG A 604 -42.86 5.20 44.39
CA ARG A 604 -44.33 5.26 44.24
C ARG A 604 -44.77 6.40 43.33
N GLY A 605 -44.15 7.57 43.44
CA GLY A 605 -44.44 8.72 42.58
C GLY A 605 -44.10 8.43 41.12
N LEU A 606 -42.90 7.90 40.84
CA LEU A 606 -42.50 7.54 39.48
C LEU A 606 -43.36 6.43 38.89
N SER A 607 -43.69 5.37 39.64
CA SER A 607 -44.60 4.31 39.17
C SER A 607 -46.01 4.83 38.88
N GLY A 608 -46.50 5.83 39.62
CA GLY A 608 -47.76 6.49 39.33
C GLY A 608 -47.71 7.24 38.00
N ILE A 609 -46.64 7.99 37.75
CA ILE A 609 -46.42 8.77 36.53
C ILE A 609 -46.23 7.83 35.33
N THR A 610 -45.36 6.83 35.41
CA THR A 610 -45.16 5.86 34.34
C THR A 610 -46.43 5.06 34.06
N GLY A 611 -47.23 4.73 35.07
CA GLY A 611 -48.53 4.10 34.89
C GLY A 611 -49.57 4.97 34.18
N GLN A 612 -49.53 6.31 34.33
CA GLN A 612 -50.34 7.22 33.52
C GLN A 612 -49.89 7.21 32.05
N ILE A 613 -48.58 7.28 31.82
CA ILE A 613 -48.00 7.29 30.48
C ILE A 613 -48.27 5.96 29.76
N SER A 614 -48.07 4.82 30.42
CA SER A 614 -48.32 3.48 29.87
C SER A 614 -49.78 3.28 29.47
N ARG A 615 -50.74 3.92 30.16
CA ARG A 615 -52.16 3.89 29.77
C ARG A 615 -52.41 4.63 28.45
N SER A 616 -51.84 5.82 28.30
CA SER A 616 -51.91 6.60 27.06
C SER A 616 -51.17 5.95 25.90
N LEU A 617 -50.02 5.30 26.15
CA LEU A 617 -49.34 4.46 25.17
C LEU A 617 -50.21 3.26 24.75
N GLY A 618 -51.04 2.73 25.64
CA GLY A 618 -52.03 1.72 25.33
C GLY A 618 -53.16 2.19 24.39
N ASP A 619 -53.40 3.50 24.23
CA ASP A 619 -54.29 4.04 23.18
C ASP A 619 -53.65 3.92 21.79
N VAL A 620 -52.33 4.12 21.69
CA VAL A 620 -51.55 3.95 20.46
C VAL A 620 -51.57 2.48 20.02
N GLU A 621 -51.28 1.54 20.93
CA GLU A 621 -51.34 0.10 20.66
C GLU A 621 -52.74 -0.35 20.21
N ARG A 622 -53.80 0.14 20.88
CA ARG A 622 -55.19 -0.18 20.50
C ARG A 622 -55.54 0.35 19.11
N SER A 623 -54.99 1.49 18.72
CA SER A 623 -55.17 2.06 17.37
C SER A 623 -54.50 1.20 16.29
N LEU A 624 -53.37 0.56 16.61
CA LEU A 624 -52.65 -0.35 15.70
C LEU A 624 -53.20 -1.79 15.71
N GLY A 625 -53.94 -2.19 16.73
CA GLY A 625 -54.49 -3.55 16.88
C GLY A 625 -55.25 -4.08 15.64
N PRO A 626 -56.12 -3.28 15.00
CA PRO A 626 -56.85 -3.69 13.79
C PRO A 626 -55.98 -3.95 12.55
N ILE A 627 -54.70 -3.55 12.57
CA ILE A 627 -53.72 -3.72 11.49
C ILE A 627 -52.55 -4.63 11.88
N SER A 628 -52.75 -5.51 12.86
CA SER A 628 -51.72 -6.43 13.35
C SER A 628 -51.11 -7.34 12.28
N TYR A 629 -51.82 -7.58 11.17
CA TYR A 629 -51.33 -8.36 10.02
C TYR A 629 -50.17 -7.68 9.27
N VAL A 630 -49.98 -6.35 9.44
CA VAL A 630 -48.88 -5.58 8.85
C VAL A 630 -47.65 -5.55 9.78
N ILE A 631 -47.81 -5.95 11.04
CA ILE A 631 -46.74 -5.93 12.04
C ILE A 631 -45.91 -7.21 11.89
N VAL A 632 -44.67 -7.06 11.40
CA VAL A 632 -43.74 -8.16 11.15
C VAL A 632 -43.14 -8.62 12.48
N PRO A 633 -43.21 -9.91 12.86
CA PRO A 633 -42.60 -10.42 14.10
C PRO A 633 -41.09 -10.17 14.12
N GLN A 634 -40.55 -9.70 15.25
CA GLN A 634 -39.09 -9.59 15.41
C GLN A 634 -38.45 -10.99 15.47
N PRO A 635 -37.32 -11.25 14.78
CA PRO A 635 -36.46 -12.39 15.09
C PRO A 635 -35.87 -12.23 16.49
N GLU A 636 -35.82 -13.32 17.26
CA GLU A 636 -35.19 -13.35 18.58
C GLU A 636 -33.69 -13.02 18.41
N ILE A 637 -33.25 -11.90 18.98
CA ILE A 637 -31.82 -11.52 19.01
C ILE A 637 -31.18 -12.27 20.18
N GLU A 638 -30.17 -13.11 19.89
CA GLU A 638 -29.36 -13.79 20.91
C GLU A 638 -28.66 -12.76 21.82
N GLU A 639 -28.81 -12.93 23.13
CA GLU A 639 -28.20 -12.08 24.15
C GLU A 639 -26.68 -12.30 24.22
N ASP A 640 -25.89 -11.42 23.60
CA ASP A 640 -24.43 -11.45 23.76
C ASP A 640 -23.97 -10.65 25.00
N ASN A 641 -23.15 -11.32 25.82
CA ASN A 641 -22.74 -10.91 27.16
C ASN A 641 -21.40 -10.14 27.11
N SER A 642 -21.41 -8.81 27.31
CA SER A 642 -20.19 -8.07 27.67
C SER A 642 -20.40 -7.05 28.79
N ASP A 643 -19.56 -7.12 29.82
CA ASP A 643 -19.72 -6.55 31.17
C ASP A 643 -19.61 -5.01 31.32
N LEU A 644 -19.68 -4.24 30.23
CA LEU A 644 -19.87 -2.77 30.28
C LEU A 644 -21.31 -2.34 29.92
N ALA A 645 -22.15 -3.30 29.55
CA ALA A 645 -23.52 -3.16 29.09
C ALA A 645 -24.56 -3.09 30.23
N ARG A 646 -24.22 -3.42 31.47
CA ARG A 646 -25.24 -3.74 32.49
C ARG A 646 -26.04 -2.57 33.07
N TRP A 647 -25.71 -1.32 32.72
CA TRP A 647 -26.56 -0.14 32.97
C TRP A 647 -26.90 0.66 31.69
N GLY A 648 -26.37 0.25 30.53
CA GLY A 648 -26.53 0.95 29.24
C GLY A 648 -27.17 0.13 28.12
N ALA A 649 -27.20 -1.20 28.19
CA ALA A 649 -27.70 -2.06 27.10
C ALA A 649 -29.21 -2.31 27.10
N THR A 650 -29.91 -1.94 28.17
CA THR A 650 -31.37 -1.76 28.08
C THR A 650 -31.78 -0.48 27.35
N LEU A 651 -30.85 0.45 27.11
CA LEU A 651 -31.07 1.64 26.30
C LEU A 651 -30.72 1.45 24.82
N ALA A 652 -29.89 0.46 24.47
CA ALA A 652 -29.51 0.16 23.09
C ALA A 652 -30.46 -0.84 22.40
N SER A 653 -31.09 -1.76 23.14
CA SER A 653 -31.98 -2.79 22.56
C SER A 653 -33.36 -2.29 22.14
N VAL A 654 -33.71 -1.03 22.41
CA VAL A 654 -34.97 -0.41 21.91
C VAL A 654 -34.70 0.54 20.73
N ALA A 655 -33.44 0.77 20.36
CA ALA A 655 -33.10 1.46 19.12
C ALA A 655 -33.21 0.47 17.96
N ILE A 656 -34.44 0.19 17.52
CA ILE A 656 -34.68 -0.47 16.24
C ILE A 656 -33.97 0.37 15.19
N ASN A 657 -32.90 -0.17 14.61
CA ASN A 657 -32.24 0.45 13.48
C ASN A 657 -33.29 0.57 12.36
N PRO A 658 -33.73 1.78 11.96
CA PRO A 658 -34.81 1.95 10.99
C PRO A 658 -34.47 1.25 9.66
N ALA A 659 -33.19 1.11 9.31
CA ALA A 659 -32.73 0.34 8.15
C ALA A 659 -33.15 -1.14 8.18
N TYR A 660 -33.21 -1.76 9.37
CA TYR A 660 -33.60 -3.17 9.53
C TYR A 660 -35.13 -3.37 9.37
N ALA A 661 -35.93 -2.46 9.91
CA ALA A 661 -37.38 -2.46 9.71
C ALA A 661 -37.74 -2.16 8.24
N VAL A 662 -37.01 -1.24 7.60
CA VAL A 662 -37.17 -0.89 6.18
C VAL A 662 -36.82 -2.07 5.26
N ASN A 663 -35.75 -2.83 5.55
CA ASN A 663 -35.36 -4.00 4.75
C ASN A 663 -36.32 -5.20 4.89
N LEU A 664 -36.92 -5.40 6.06
CA LEU A 664 -37.92 -6.46 6.28
C LEU A 664 -39.23 -6.21 5.53
N VAL A 665 -39.66 -4.94 5.43
CA VAL A 665 -40.91 -4.57 4.74
C VAL A 665 -40.79 -4.74 3.22
N ARG A 666 -39.59 -4.52 2.64
CA ARG A 666 -39.34 -4.75 1.20
C ARG A 666 -39.45 -6.21 0.78
N MET A 667 -39.24 -7.16 1.69
CA MET A 667 -39.36 -8.61 1.39
C MET A 667 -40.81 -9.12 1.32
N PHE A 668 -41.82 -8.32 1.71
CA PHE A 668 -43.22 -8.73 1.77
C PHE A 668 -44.12 -8.17 0.66
N PHE A 669 -43.61 -7.29 -0.21
CA PHE A 669 -44.43 -6.58 -1.20
C PHE A 669 -44.10 -6.86 -2.67
N ASP A 670 -43.29 -7.88 -2.97
CA ASP A 670 -43.14 -8.40 -4.35
C ASP A 670 -44.04 -9.62 -4.57
N GLU A 671 -45.15 -9.44 -5.28
CA GLU A 671 -45.51 -10.21 -6.48
C GLU A 671 -46.90 -9.80 -7.04
N ASP A 672 -46.94 -9.64 -8.36
CA ASP A 672 -48.06 -9.22 -9.18
C ASP A 672 -49.20 -10.26 -9.32
N ALA A 673 -50.42 -9.71 -9.47
CA ALA A 673 -51.57 -10.19 -10.25
C ALA A 673 -52.73 -10.97 -9.58
N ARG A 674 -53.87 -10.27 -9.37
CA ARG A 674 -55.18 -10.61 -9.97
C ARG A 674 -56.18 -9.45 -10.06
N ASP A 675 -56.85 -9.39 -11.21
CA ASP A 675 -57.54 -8.21 -11.75
C ASP A 675 -58.80 -7.74 -10.98
N ASN A 676 -58.88 -6.41 -10.82
CA ASN A 676 -60.03 -5.53 -10.49
C ASN A 676 -60.89 -5.78 -9.23
N ARG A 677 -60.96 -7.00 -8.65
CA ARG A 677 -61.54 -7.21 -7.30
C ARG A 677 -60.51 -7.06 -6.20
N GLU A 678 -59.23 -7.30 -6.50
CA GLU A 678 -58.13 -7.10 -5.55
C GLU A 678 -57.78 -5.63 -5.41
N ARG A 679 -57.82 -4.81 -6.48
CA ARG A 679 -57.63 -3.35 -6.36
C ARG A 679 -58.57 -2.68 -5.35
N ALA A 680 -59.84 -3.09 -5.30
CA ALA A 680 -60.78 -2.58 -4.30
C ALA A 680 -60.49 -3.09 -2.89
N LYS A 681 -59.93 -4.30 -2.74
CA LYS A 681 -59.46 -4.84 -1.46
C LYS A 681 -58.15 -4.21 -1.01
N ASP A 682 -57.21 -3.98 -1.92
CA ASP A 682 -55.95 -3.28 -1.70
C ASP A 682 -56.16 -1.80 -1.37
N GLU A 683 -57.09 -1.13 -2.04
CA GLU A 683 -57.51 0.22 -1.68
C GLU A 683 -58.20 0.24 -0.32
N LEU A 684 -59.04 -0.75 -0.01
CA LEU A 684 -59.70 -0.86 1.29
C LEU A 684 -58.69 -1.18 2.41
N GLU A 685 -57.71 -2.03 2.14
CA GLU A 685 -56.61 -2.35 3.06
C GLU A 685 -55.66 -1.16 3.23
N LYS A 686 -55.36 -0.43 2.16
CA LYS A 686 -54.58 0.81 2.18
C LYS A 686 -55.30 1.90 2.97
N ASN A 687 -56.60 2.08 2.76
CA ASN A 687 -57.42 3.04 3.51
C ASN A 687 -57.55 2.64 4.97
N ARG A 688 -57.68 1.34 5.26
CA ARG A 688 -57.70 0.81 6.62
C ARG A 688 -56.35 1.02 7.32
N LEU A 689 -55.25 0.71 6.64
CA LEU A 689 -53.89 0.94 7.11
C LEU A 689 -53.67 2.43 7.40
N LYS A 690 -54.03 3.30 6.46
CA LYS A 690 -53.95 4.75 6.60
C LYS A 690 -54.73 5.25 7.81
N LEU A 691 -56.00 4.88 7.93
CA LEU A 691 -56.87 5.31 9.03
C LEU A 691 -56.28 4.93 10.41
N TYR A 692 -55.85 3.68 10.58
CA TYR A 692 -55.36 3.19 11.87
C TYR A 692 -53.95 3.70 12.20
N VAL A 693 -53.09 3.89 11.20
CA VAL A 693 -51.77 4.53 11.40
C VAL A 693 -51.93 6.00 11.74
N GLU A 694 -52.79 6.74 11.05
CA GLU A 694 -53.09 8.15 11.37
C GLU A 694 -53.72 8.28 12.77
N GLN A 695 -54.61 7.37 13.17
CA GLN A 695 -55.16 7.34 14.53
C GLN A 695 -54.10 7.05 15.59
N ALA A 696 -53.16 6.14 15.30
CA ALA A 696 -52.04 5.83 16.19
C ALA A 696 -51.08 7.02 16.32
N ILE A 697 -50.72 7.66 15.21
CA ILE A 697 -49.90 8.89 15.19
C ILE A 697 -50.59 10.01 15.95
N HIS A 698 -51.89 10.24 15.70
CA HIS A 698 -52.65 11.27 16.40
C HIS A 698 -52.73 11.00 17.91
N SER A 699 -52.92 9.74 18.32
CA SER A 699 -52.90 9.34 19.73
C SER A 699 -51.53 9.59 20.36
N TYR A 700 -50.45 9.34 19.61
CA TYR A 700 -49.09 9.63 20.04
C TYR A 700 -48.81 11.14 20.13
N GLU A 701 -49.24 11.93 19.15
CA GLU A 701 -49.15 13.39 19.18
C GLU A 701 -49.93 13.99 20.35
N TYR A 702 -51.11 13.45 20.65
CA TYR A 702 -51.91 13.86 21.81
C TYR A 702 -51.16 13.57 23.11
N LEU A 703 -50.56 12.39 23.24
CA LEU A 703 -49.68 12.06 24.37
C LEU A 703 -48.55 13.08 24.50
N MET A 704 -47.86 13.40 23.41
CA MET A 704 -46.75 14.38 23.38
C MET A 704 -47.18 15.79 23.79
N ARG A 705 -48.36 16.25 23.34
CA ARG A 705 -48.82 17.63 23.54
C ARG A 705 -49.57 17.84 24.86
N ALA A 706 -50.33 16.85 25.33
CA ALA A 706 -51.23 17.00 26.47
C ALA A 706 -50.77 16.25 27.73
N VAL A 707 -50.36 14.99 27.59
CA VAL A 707 -50.05 14.13 28.74
C VAL A 707 -48.61 14.31 29.19
N LEU A 708 -47.67 14.29 28.24
CA LEU A 708 -46.24 14.32 28.51
C LEU A 708 -45.81 15.57 29.30
N PRO A 709 -46.24 16.81 28.98
CA PRO A 709 -45.76 17.99 29.71
C PRO A 709 -46.28 18.03 31.16
N TYR A 710 -47.46 17.48 31.41
CA TYR A 710 -47.98 17.28 32.77
C TYR A 710 -47.13 16.27 33.55
N CYS A 711 -46.87 15.10 32.97
CA CYS A 711 -46.03 14.07 33.59
C CYS A 711 -44.59 14.55 33.86
N ILE A 712 -44.03 15.36 32.96
CA ILE A 712 -42.74 16.02 33.12
C ILE A 712 -42.78 16.95 34.36
N SER A 713 -43.81 17.79 34.50
CA SER A 713 -43.98 18.65 35.68
C SER A 713 -44.12 17.85 36.98
N GLU A 714 -44.96 16.81 36.99
CA GLU A 714 -45.20 15.96 38.16
C GLU A 714 -43.93 15.19 38.58
N THR A 715 -43.12 14.75 37.60
CA THR A 715 -41.82 14.13 37.85
C THR A 715 -40.89 15.10 38.57
N SER A 716 -40.74 16.32 38.04
CA SER A 716 -39.88 17.32 38.66
C SER A 716 -40.32 17.67 40.07
N GLU A 717 -41.63 17.78 40.33
CA GLU A 717 -42.15 18.05 41.67
C GLU A 717 -41.89 16.89 42.63
N THR A 718 -42.07 15.65 42.15
CA THR A 718 -41.82 14.42 42.92
C THR A 718 -40.34 14.31 43.32
N VAL A 719 -39.43 14.56 42.38
CA VAL A 719 -37.98 14.57 42.64
C VAL A 719 -37.62 15.69 43.62
N ASN A 720 -38.15 16.90 43.43
CA ASN A 720 -37.89 18.02 44.34
C ASN A 720 -38.40 17.74 45.77
N LYS A 721 -39.58 17.14 45.94
CA LYS A 721 -40.09 16.71 47.26
C LYS A 721 -39.18 15.67 47.92
N CYS A 722 -38.69 14.71 47.14
CA CYS A 722 -37.73 13.70 47.59
C CYS A 722 -36.45 14.37 48.10
N TYR A 723 -35.77 15.17 47.26
CA TYR A 723 -34.49 15.78 47.62
C TYR A 723 -34.63 16.86 48.71
N LYS A 724 -35.73 17.62 48.74
CA LYS A 724 -36.00 18.54 49.87
C LYS A 724 -36.01 17.81 51.21
N SER A 725 -36.51 16.58 51.25
CA SER A 725 -36.53 15.74 52.46
C SER A 725 -35.15 15.18 52.85
N LEU A 726 -34.18 15.24 51.93
CA LEU A 726 -32.77 14.88 52.14
C LEU A 726 -31.90 16.09 52.53
N GLY A 727 -32.43 17.32 52.42
CA GLY A 727 -31.66 18.55 52.63
C GLY A 727 -30.94 18.63 53.97
N ASP A 728 -31.60 18.22 55.06
CA ASP A 728 -31.00 18.21 56.41
C ASP A 728 -29.80 17.25 56.49
N SER A 729 -29.89 16.09 55.84
CA SER A 729 -28.79 15.12 55.76
C SER A 729 -27.61 15.69 54.97
N TYR A 730 -27.89 16.43 53.90
CA TYR A 730 -26.87 17.08 53.07
C TYR A 730 -26.22 18.29 53.75
N ALA A 731 -26.95 19.05 54.56
CA ALA A 731 -26.40 20.20 55.31
C ALA A 731 -25.27 19.81 56.27
N VAL A 732 -25.29 18.57 56.79
CA VAL A 732 -24.21 18.01 57.62
C VAL A 732 -23.10 17.43 56.75
N LEU A 733 -23.47 16.73 55.67
CA LEU A 733 -22.56 16.01 54.79
C LEU A 733 -21.64 16.94 53.96
N LEU A 734 -22.17 18.06 53.45
CA LEU A 734 -21.43 18.99 52.58
C LEU A 734 -20.37 19.83 53.32
N LYS A 735 -20.37 19.82 54.65
CA LYS A 735 -19.30 20.42 55.47
C LYS A 735 -18.00 19.61 55.41
N LEU A 736 -18.07 18.35 54.98
CA LEU A 736 -16.91 17.47 54.88
C LEU A 736 -16.28 17.59 53.50
N LYS A 737 -14.99 17.97 53.43
CA LYS A 737 -14.23 18.07 52.18
C LYS A 737 -14.32 16.82 51.28
N PRO A 738 -14.18 15.58 51.80
CA PRO A 738 -14.30 14.37 50.97
C PRO A 738 -15.67 14.18 50.32
N ALA A 739 -16.74 14.67 50.97
CA ALA A 739 -18.09 14.58 50.43
C ALA A 739 -18.30 15.56 49.27
N ARG A 740 -17.71 16.77 49.36
CA ARG A 740 -17.72 17.76 48.27
C ARG A 740 -16.94 17.28 47.05
N GLU A 741 -15.78 16.66 47.27
CA GLU A 741 -14.96 16.08 46.20
C GLU A 741 -15.69 14.94 45.49
N MET A 742 -16.34 14.04 46.23
CA MET A 742 -17.15 12.97 45.63
C MET A 742 -18.34 13.52 44.84
N LEU A 743 -19.02 14.55 45.36
CA LEU A 743 -20.11 15.19 44.64
C LEU A 743 -19.62 15.85 43.35
N PHE A 744 -18.40 16.40 43.36
CA PHE A 744 -17.76 16.94 42.17
C PHE A 744 -17.46 15.86 41.11
N GLU A 745 -16.95 14.69 41.52
CA GLU A 745 -16.80 13.54 40.61
C GLU A 745 -18.14 13.17 39.97
N ARG A 746 -19.24 13.17 40.74
CA ARG A 746 -20.59 12.93 40.21
C ARG A 746 -21.06 14.02 39.26
N PHE A 747 -20.74 15.29 39.53
CA PHE A 747 -21.01 16.36 38.56
C PHE A 747 -20.26 16.15 37.25
N CYS A 748 -19.02 15.66 37.29
CA CYS A 748 -18.26 15.31 36.08
C CYS A 748 -18.93 14.19 35.29
N GLU A 749 -19.38 13.13 35.96
CA GLU A 749 -20.09 12.01 35.34
C GLU A 749 -21.43 12.45 34.71
N LEU A 750 -22.22 13.25 35.43
CA LEU A 750 -23.49 13.77 34.93
C LEU A 750 -23.29 14.77 33.79
N HIS A 751 -22.23 15.58 33.84
CA HIS A 751 -21.88 16.47 32.74
C HIS A 751 -21.49 15.67 31.49
N LEU A 752 -20.62 14.66 31.64
CA LEU A 752 -20.29 13.75 30.55
C LEU A 752 -21.56 13.13 29.96
N TYR A 753 -22.43 12.57 30.80
CA TYR A 753 -23.70 11.99 30.36
C TYR A 753 -24.55 12.97 29.52
N LYS A 754 -24.63 14.25 29.93
CA LYS A 754 -25.38 15.30 29.25
C LYS A 754 -24.79 15.67 27.88
N GLU A 755 -23.47 15.72 27.76
CA GLU A 755 -22.79 16.09 26.51
C GLU A 755 -22.72 14.93 25.50
N MET A 756 -22.95 13.69 25.94
CA MET A 756 -23.00 12.52 25.06
C MET A 756 -24.32 12.43 24.25
N PRO A 757 -24.31 11.86 23.02
CA PRO A 757 -25.52 11.65 22.22
C PRO A 757 -26.53 10.70 22.87
N VAL A 758 -27.81 10.87 22.51
CA VAL A 758 -28.91 10.04 23.02
C VAL A 758 -28.77 8.59 22.55
N SER A 759 -28.54 8.37 21.25
CA SER A 759 -28.34 7.06 20.62
C SER A 759 -27.46 7.20 19.35
N PRO A 760 -26.95 6.09 18.79
CA PRO A 760 -26.28 6.10 17.49
C PRO A 760 -27.16 6.62 16.35
N SER A 761 -28.46 6.32 16.38
CA SER A 761 -29.45 6.84 15.43
C SER A 761 -29.82 8.31 15.64
N HIS A 762 -29.50 8.88 16.79
CA HIS A 762 -29.93 10.23 17.16
C HIS A 762 -28.79 11.03 17.81
N LEU A 763 -28.02 11.72 16.97
CA LEU A 763 -26.77 12.42 17.34
C LEU A 763 -26.93 13.66 18.22
N LEU A 764 -28.17 14.12 18.48
CA LEU A 764 -28.38 15.18 19.48
C LEU A 764 -27.85 14.75 20.86
N THR A 765 -27.18 15.68 21.51
CA THR A 765 -26.71 15.53 22.89
C THR A 765 -27.90 15.43 23.84
N ARG A 766 -27.73 14.69 24.94
CA ARG A 766 -28.75 14.61 26.00
C ARG A 766 -29.08 15.98 26.60
N ARG A 767 -28.13 16.93 26.57
CA ARG A 767 -28.36 18.33 26.94
C ARG A 767 -29.36 19.03 26.03
N ALA A 768 -29.17 18.94 24.71
CA ALA A 768 -30.12 19.51 23.75
C ALA A 768 -31.50 18.83 23.88
N MET A 769 -31.52 17.53 24.17
CA MET A 769 -32.77 16.81 24.45
C MET A 769 -33.47 17.31 25.73
N LEU A 770 -32.71 17.56 26.79
CA LEU A 770 -33.24 18.13 28.02
C LEU A 770 -33.86 19.52 27.80
N GLU A 771 -33.26 20.35 26.94
CA GLU A 771 -33.86 21.64 26.55
C GLU A 771 -35.19 21.44 25.82
N LYS A 772 -35.30 20.46 24.92
CA LYS A 772 -36.58 20.08 24.31
C LYS A 772 -37.61 19.64 25.35
N ILE A 773 -37.23 18.78 26.29
CA ILE A 773 -38.09 18.32 27.41
C ILE A 773 -38.59 19.50 28.25
N ARG A 774 -37.73 20.48 28.56
CA ARG A 774 -38.14 21.67 29.33
C ARG A 774 -39.05 22.60 28.52
N SER A 775 -38.74 22.79 27.23
CA SER A 775 -39.55 23.62 26.35
C SER A 775 -40.99 23.09 26.17
N SER A 776 -41.21 21.78 26.31
CA SER A 776 -42.57 21.21 26.22
C SER A 776 -43.41 21.62 27.43
N MET A 777 -42.81 21.71 28.63
CA MET A 777 -43.48 22.26 29.82
C MET A 777 -43.88 23.73 29.62
N GLU A 778 -42.97 24.53 29.07
CA GLU A 778 -43.20 25.97 28.87
C GLU A 778 -44.33 26.22 27.86
N ARG A 779 -44.38 25.42 26.78
CA ARG A 779 -45.46 25.45 25.79
C ARG A 779 -46.82 25.12 26.40
N MET A 780 -46.92 24.08 27.24
CA MET A 780 -48.16 23.75 27.93
C MET A 780 -48.57 24.84 28.94
N ASN A 781 -47.63 25.38 29.71
CA ASN A 781 -47.90 26.48 30.63
C ASN A 781 -48.37 27.75 29.90
N GLY A 782 -47.85 28.00 28.69
CA GLY A 782 -48.35 29.05 27.79
C GLY A 782 -49.78 28.78 27.32
N PHE A 783 -50.08 27.55 26.90
CA PHE A 783 -51.42 27.14 26.45
C PHE A 783 -52.47 27.24 27.58
N ILE A 784 -52.16 26.74 28.79
CA ILE A 784 -53.03 26.85 29.96
C ILE A 784 -53.27 28.32 30.35
N ARG A 785 -52.26 29.19 30.22
CA ARG A 785 -52.43 30.63 30.44
C ARG A 785 -53.32 31.28 29.39
N GLN A 786 -53.27 30.85 28.13
CA GLN A 786 -54.16 31.34 27.07
C GLN A 786 -55.62 30.89 27.28
N CYS A 787 -55.86 29.63 27.68
CA CYS A 787 -57.22 29.14 27.98
C CYS A 787 -57.87 29.81 29.20
N ARG A 788 -57.06 30.32 30.14
CA ARG A 788 -57.55 31.09 31.31
C ARG A 788 -57.95 32.54 31.00
N TRP A 789 -57.72 33.02 29.77
CA TRP A 789 -58.08 34.38 29.32
C TRP A 789 -59.26 34.38 28.33
N SER A 790 -59.92 33.23 28.14
CA SER A 790 -61.14 33.07 27.35
C SER A 790 -62.39 32.76 28.22
N GLU A 791 -62.29 32.97 29.53
CA GLU A 791 -63.41 33.20 30.46
C GLU A 791 -63.36 34.66 30.90
#